data_AF-A0A1M5THW1-F1
#
_entry.id   AF-A0A1M5THW1-F1
#
_cell.length_a   1.000
_cell.length_b   1.000
_cell.length_c   1.000
_cell.angle_alpha   90.00
_cell.angle_beta   90.00
_cell.angle_gamma   90.00
#
_symmetry.space_group_name_H-M   'P 1'
#
loop_
_entity.id
_entity.type
_entity.pdbx_description
1 polymer ?
#
loop_
_entity_poly.entity_id
_entity_poly.type
_entity_poly.pdbx_seq_one_letter_code
_entity_poly.pdbx_strand_id
1 'polypeptide(L)'
;MLSVTPDDGTKPPDDARVLKYIDAALDASPVLGAEQLKLALWMSDRFFCTVYDAAKAMLPAGMWFKDGVRRSRDKTVTMAVLDIPAEEALILAGQKKKKAPQQAHILELLSQIGAADVKEITYFTGASRRSVKALADLGAVALEEREVFRRPEVKSSTADGPIVLSPAQQAVFDSLKQFVKAGAPEAALLYGVTGSGKTSVYIRLIEEALKSGRDAVVLVPEIALTPQMIATFGAYFGDNIAVLHSALGIGERYDEWRRINSGLVHVVVGTRSAVFAPVKNLGLLIIDEEQEHTYKSENTPRYHARDIAKFRCVSAGALLLLGSATPSVESMYSASSGKYRLFRLDNRYNARELPPVLIADMKKELKNGNGGSISTLLLNELRDNIERGEQSILFLNRRGASTLIACGECGYTFTCPRCSVSVTYHSANRRLMCHYCGYSEPARDSCPDCGGKLKYIGTGTQKVEEELEALLPGVGVIRMDTDTVSLSNTHEEHLTRFREKKVPILLGTQMVAKGLDFENVTLVGVLSADQMLYISDYRAHERTFSLITQVVGRSGRGMKPGRAVIQTFTPENEVIRLAARQDYDSFYIREIELRRLAGSPPVFDLISLTASGADEIGVMRGCMKLRAALENYFRGLGDVRLLGPAPAAVAKVNNRYRYRLSVCCRNSRQVRDTVAHVVREFAKDKECRGVHVYADADPYEL
;
A
#
# COMPACT_ATOMS: atom_id res chain seq x y z
N MET A 1 11.32 -12.58 -25.91
CA MET A 1 11.92 -11.94 -24.71
C MET A 1 11.75 -10.44 -24.95
N LEU A 2 11.01 -9.71 -24.11
CA LEU A 2 10.89 -8.25 -24.27
C LEU A 2 12.22 -7.63 -23.83
N SER A 3 13.01 -7.12 -24.77
CA SER A 3 14.20 -6.32 -24.48
C SER A 3 13.83 -4.84 -24.55
N VAL A 4 13.99 -4.12 -23.44
CA VAL A 4 14.18 -2.67 -23.52
C VAL A 4 15.61 -2.49 -23.99
N THR A 5 15.81 -2.03 -25.23
CA THR A 5 17.14 -1.71 -25.79
C THR A 5 17.43 -0.24 -25.53
N PRO A 6 18.16 0.11 -24.45
CA PRO A 6 18.77 1.43 -24.37
C PRO A 6 19.77 1.54 -25.52
N ASP A 7 19.58 2.52 -26.40
CA ASP A 7 20.59 2.88 -27.40
C ASP A 7 21.66 3.71 -26.69
N ASP A 8 22.64 3.03 -26.10
CA ASP A 8 23.73 3.64 -25.35
C ASP A 8 24.96 3.98 -26.25
N GLY A 9 24.81 3.80 -27.57
CA GLY A 9 25.89 4.04 -28.53
C GLY A 9 27.08 3.09 -28.39
N THR A 10 26.96 2.01 -27.61
CA THR A 10 28.05 1.03 -27.50
C THR A 10 28.21 0.24 -28.80
N LYS A 11 29.46 0.10 -29.25
CA LYS A 11 29.78 -0.77 -30.39
C LYS A 11 29.33 -2.20 -30.08
N PRO A 12 28.69 -2.91 -31.02
CA PRO A 12 28.37 -4.31 -30.83
C PRO A 12 29.66 -5.09 -30.51
N PRO A 13 29.60 -6.13 -29.66
CA PRO A 13 30.76 -6.96 -29.38
C PRO A 13 31.36 -7.47 -30.70
N ASP A 14 32.69 -7.52 -30.78
CA ASP A 14 33.47 -7.75 -32.02
C ASP A 14 33.13 -9.04 -32.80
N ASP A 15 32.33 -9.94 -32.21
CA ASP A 15 31.89 -11.20 -32.83
C ASP A 15 30.41 -11.14 -33.26
N ALA A 16 30.16 -10.53 -34.42
CA ALA A 16 28.82 -10.39 -35.01
C ALA A 16 28.10 -11.73 -35.29
N ARG A 17 28.80 -12.87 -35.19
CA ARG A 17 28.24 -14.22 -35.42
C ARG A 17 27.37 -14.75 -34.27
N VAL A 18 27.33 -14.07 -33.11
CA VAL A 18 26.61 -14.53 -31.90
C VAL A 18 25.29 -13.77 -31.68
N LEU A 19 25.02 -12.71 -32.43
CA LEU A 19 23.81 -11.91 -32.29
C LEU A 19 22.63 -12.53 -33.03
N LYS A 20 21.44 -12.48 -32.43
CA LYS A 20 20.17 -12.92 -33.04
C LYS A 20 19.43 -11.72 -33.63
N TYR A 21 18.66 -11.95 -34.69
CA TYR A 21 17.78 -10.94 -35.27
C TYR A 21 16.63 -10.60 -34.31
N ILE A 22 16.15 -9.35 -34.38
CA ILE A 22 14.91 -8.94 -33.74
C ILE A 22 13.76 -9.46 -34.61
N ASP A 23 12.90 -10.31 -34.05
CA ASP A 23 11.80 -10.94 -34.80
C ASP A 23 10.72 -9.92 -35.23
N ALA A 24 10.36 -8.97 -34.35
CA ALA A 24 9.36 -7.95 -34.61
C ALA A 24 9.49 -6.74 -33.68
N ALA A 25 9.20 -5.54 -34.18
CA ALA A 25 8.94 -4.35 -33.38
C ALA A 25 7.45 -4.30 -33.02
N LEU A 26 7.14 -4.42 -31.72
CA LEU A 26 5.75 -4.56 -31.24
C LEU A 26 5.01 -3.23 -31.06
N ASP A 27 5.76 -2.14 -30.86
CA ASP A 27 5.23 -0.79 -30.64
C ASP A 27 5.84 0.18 -31.65
N ALA A 28 5.01 0.98 -32.32
CA ALA A 28 5.46 1.99 -33.29
C ALA A 28 6.07 3.23 -32.60
N SER A 29 5.75 3.44 -31.33
CA SER A 29 6.24 4.53 -30.50
C SER A 29 6.66 4.02 -29.12
N PRO A 30 7.67 4.63 -28.47
CA PRO A 30 8.09 4.23 -27.13
C PRO A 30 6.93 4.27 -26.14
N VAL A 31 6.72 3.15 -25.44
CA VAL A 31 5.72 3.06 -24.36
C VAL A 31 6.17 3.82 -23.12
N LEU A 32 7.48 3.83 -22.86
CA LEU A 32 8.09 4.60 -21.78
C LEU A 32 8.75 5.85 -22.35
N GLY A 33 8.44 7.00 -21.76
CA GLY A 33 9.06 8.27 -22.12
C GLY A 33 10.52 8.38 -21.64
N ALA A 34 11.21 9.43 -22.10
CA ALA A 34 12.61 9.66 -21.74
C ALA A 34 12.84 9.82 -20.21
N GLU A 35 11.89 10.43 -19.50
CA GLU A 35 11.96 10.56 -18.03
C GLU A 35 11.88 9.19 -17.34
N GLN A 36 10.97 8.33 -17.78
CA GLN A 36 10.81 6.97 -17.23
C GLN A 36 12.04 6.10 -17.52
N LEU A 37 12.67 6.25 -18.70
CA LEU A 37 13.92 5.56 -19.01
C LEU A 37 15.08 6.04 -18.13
N LYS A 38 15.20 7.35 -17.87
CA LYS A 38 16.17 7.91 -16.92
C LYS A 38 15.92 7.38 -15.50
N LEU A 39 14.65 7.33 -15.08
CA LEU A 39 14.26 6.75 -13.80
C LEU A 39 14.62 5.26 -13.74
N ALA A 40 14.43 4.49 -14.80
CA ALA A 40 14.76 3.07 -14.83
C ALA A 40 16.27 2.82 -14.68
N LEU A 41 17.10 3.64 -15.34
CA LEU A 41 18.55 3.61 -15.18
C LEU A 41 18.96 3.98 -13.75
N TRP A 42 18.37 5.04 -13.19
CA TRP A 42 18.62 5.46 -11.82
C TRP A 42 18.20 4.39 -10.80
N MET A 43 17.06 3.73 -11.01
CA MET A 43 16.58 2.63 -10.17
C MET A 43 17.52 1.41 -10.23
N SER A 44 18.07 1.11 -11.41
CA SER A 44 19.05 0.03 -11.57
C SER A 44 20.32 0.29 -10.75
N ASP A 45 20.83 1.53 -10.76
CA ASP A 45 21.95 1.97 -9.91
C ASP A 45 21.64 1.93 -8.42
N ARG A 46 20.40 2.29 -8.03
CA ARG A 46 20.04 2.49 -6.62
C ARG A 46 19.54 1.24 -5.89
N PHE A 47 18.87 0.34 -6.60
CA PHE A 47 18.13 -0.78 -6.02
C PHE A 47 18.64 -2.16 -6.47
N PHE A 48 19.87 -2.24 -6.98
CA PHE A 48 20.54 -3.50 -7.35
C PHE A 48 19.68 -4.41 -8.23
N CYS A 49 18.97 -3.80 -9.20
CA CYS A 49 18.07 -4.48 -10.11
C CYS A 49 18.50 -4.24 -11.55
N THR A 50 17.97 -5.04 -12.49
CA THR A 50 18.24 -4.78 -13.91
C THR A 50 17.40 -3.60 -14.40
N VAL A 51 17.87 -2.94 -15.47
CA VAL A 51 17.08 -1.91 -16.15
C VAL A 51 15.74 -2.48 -16.63
N TYR A 52 15.71 -3.76 -17.02
CA TYR A 52 14.48 -4.46 -17.37
C TYR A 52 13.51 -4.55 -16.20
N ASP A 53 13.97 -4.94 -15.00
CA ASP A 53 13.11 -5.02 -13.81
C ASP A 53 12.54 -3.64 -13.45
N ALA A 54 13.36 -2.59 -13.55
CA ALA A 54 12.94 -1.22 -13.30
C ALA A 54 11.90 -0.73 -14.33
N ALA A 55 12.15 -0.92 -15.62
CA ALA A 55 11.21 -0.57 -16.69
C ALA A 55 9.90 -1.37 -16.56
N LYS A 56 9.98 -2.66 -16.25
CA LYS A 56 8.84 -3.54 -16.00
C LYS A 56 7.95 -3.06 -14.86
N ALA A 57 8.52 -2.45 -13.82
CA ALA A 57 7.75 -1.88 -12.72
C ALA A 57 6.91 -0.65 -13.12
N MET A 58 7.30 0.05 -14.18
CA MET A 58 6.59 1.25 -14.69
C MET A 58 5.54 0.92 -15.76
N LEU A 59 5.68 -0.24 -16.41
CA LEU A 59 4.73 -0.68 -17.42
C LEU A 59 3.40 -1.11 -16.76
N PRO A 60 2.25 -0.70 -17.31
CA PRO A 60 0.96 -1.08 -16.76
C PRO A 60 0.72 -2.59 -16.91
N ALA A 61 0.04 -3.14 -15.92
CA ALA A 61 -0.42 -4.53 -15.98
C ALA A 61 -1.34 -4.71 -17.20
N GLY A 62 -0.97 -5.58 -18.14
CA GLY A 62 -1.78 -5.87 -19.34
C GLY A 62 -1.12 -5.51 -20.67
N MET A 63 -0.05 -4.70 -20.65
CA MET A 63 0.78 -4.46 -21.83
C MET A 63 1.74 -5.61 -22.19
N TRP A 64 1.73 -6.69 -21.41
CA TRP A 64 2.52 -7.87 -21.68
C TRP A 64 2.04 -8.54 -22.97
N PHE A 65 2.98 -8.79 -23.88
CA PHE A 65 2.76 -9.65 -25.02
C PHE A 65 3.01 -11.09 -24.61
N LYS A 66 2.06 -11.97 -24.94
CA LYS A 66 2.25 -13.41 -24.92
C LYS A 66 1.84 -13.93 -26.29
N ASP A 67 2.72 -14.67 -26.95
CA ASP A 67 2.49 -15.25 -28.29
C ASP A 67 2.10 -14.20 -29.35
N GLY A 68 2.75 -13.02 -29.32
CA GLY A 68 2.49 -11.92 -30.25
C GLY A 68 1.19 -11.15 -30.02
N VAL A 69 0.39 -11.53 -29.02
CA VAL A 69 -0.89 -10.88 -28.70
C VAL A 69 -0.78 -10.10 -27.40
N ARG A 70 -1.25 -8.85 -27.42
CA ARG A 70 -1.34 -7.99 -26.23
C ARG A 70 -2.42 -8.49 -25.28
N ARG A 71 -2.09 -8.64 -23.99
CA ARG A 71 -2.97 -9.25 -22.98
C ARG A 71 -4.23 -8.43 -22.65
N SER A 72 -4.17 -7.11 -22.80
CA SER A 72 -5.35 -6.22 -22.77
C SER A 72 -5.46 -5.48 -24.10
N ARG A 73 -6.64 -5.56 -24.73
CA ARG A 73 -7.01 -4.75 -25.88
C ARG A 73 -7.92 -3.61 -25.44
N ASP A 74 -7.85 -2.52 -26.19
CA ASP A 74 -8.74 -1.38 -26.06
C ASP A 74 -10.20 -1.87 -26.10
N LYS A 75 -11.02 -1.42 -25.15
CA LYS A 75 -12.44 -1.77 -25.16
C LYS A 75 -13.13 -0.83 -26.14
N THR A 76 -13.76 -1.41 -27.15
CA THR A 76 -14.69 -0.69 -28.00
C THR A 76 -16.12 -1.02 -27.58
N VAL A 77 -17.01 -0.03 -27.70
CA VAL A 77 -18.45 -0.25 -27.71
C VAL A 77 -18.97 0.20 -29.07
N THR A 78 -19.94 -0.55 -29.57
CA THR A 78 -20.67 -0.12 -30.77
C THR A 78 -21.62 1.00 -30.37
N MET A 79 -21.39 2.19 -30.88
CA MET A 79 -22.27 3.34 -30.77
C MET A 79 -23.22 3.36 -31.96
N ALA A 80 -24.49 3.63 -31.71
CA ALA A 80 -25.43 4.00 -32.75
C ALA A 80 -25.54 5.53 -32.76
N VAL A 81 -25.17 6.14 -33.89
CA VAL A 81 -25.20 7.58 -34.13
C VAL A 81 -26.30 7.88 -35.13
N LEU A 82 -27.10 8.90 -34.90
CA LEU A 82 -28.12 9.32 -35.85
C LEU A 82 -27.45 9.85 -37.13
N ASP A 83 -27.77 9.22 -38.28
CA ASP A 83 -27.16 9.55 -39.59
C ASP A 83 -28.06 10.45 -40.46
N ILE A 84 -29.24 10.80 -39.92
CA ILE A 84 -30.22 11.70 -40.52
C ILE A 84 -30.54 12.84 -39.54
N PRO A 85 -31.05 13.99 -40.00
CA PRO A 85 -31.48 15.07 -39.11
C PRO A 85 -32.49 14.60 -38.06
N ALA A 86 -32.42 15.15 -36.85
CA ALA A 86 -33.29 14.76 -35.73
C ALA A 86 -34.79 14.89 -36.06
N GLU A 87 -35.17 15.91 -36.83
CA GLU A 87 -36.55 16.13 -37.30
C GLU A 87 -37.02 15.01 -38.24
N GLU A 88 -36.16 14.57 -39.17
CA GLU A 88 -36.44 13.46 -40.08
C GLU A 88 -36.52 12.13 -39.33
N ALA A 89 -35.69 11.93 -38.31
CA ALA A 89 -35.73 10.75 -37.44
C ALA A 89 -37.05 10.64 -36.67
N LEU A 90 -37.57 11.76 -36.16
CA LEU A 90 -38.88 11.82 -35.49
C LEU A 90 -40.04 11.49 -36.45
N ILE A 91 -39.99 11.99 -37.68
CA ILE A 91 -40.98 11.66 -38.72
C ILE A 91 -40.93 10.16 -39.04
N LEU A 92 -39.73 9.61 -39.25
CA LEU A 92 -39.52 8.19 -39.54
C LEU A 92 -39.96 7.29 -38.36
N ALA A 93 -39.76 7.75 -37.12
CA ALA A 93 -40.26 7.08 -35.93
C ALA A 93 -41.80 7.04 -35.91
N GLY A 94 -42.46 8.16 -36.22
CA GLY A 94 -43.92 8.24 -36.33
C GLY A 94 -44.50 7.26 -37.36
N GLN A 95 -43.85 7.11 -38.52
CA GLN A 95 -44.26 6.15 -39.56
C GLN A 95 -44.07 4.69 -39.12
N LYS A 96 -43.04 4.40 -38.32
CA LYS A 96 -42.71 3.05 -37.85
C LYS A 96 -43.46 2.63 -36.59
N LYS A 97 -44.13 3.55 -35.89
CA LYS A 97 -44.80 3.33 -34.60
C LYS A 97 -45.77 2.13 -34.56
N LYS A 98 -46.46 1.84 -35.68
CA LYS A 98 -47.37 0.67 -35.81
C LYS A 98 -46.70 -0.60 -36.35
N LYS A 99 -45.75 -0.49 -37.29
CA LYS A 99 -45.16 -1.65 -38.00
C LYS A 99 -43.89 -2.19 -37.35
N ALA A 100 -43.11 -1.31 -36.71
CA ALA A 100 -41.84 -1.63 -36.08
C ALA A 100 -41.64 -0.74 -34.83
N PRO A 101 -42.43 -0.93 -33.76
CA PRO A 101 -42.45 -0.05 -32.58
C PRO A 101 -41.09 0.07 -31.89
N GLN A 102 -40.29 -1.00 -31.88
CA GLN A 102 -38.93 -0.97 -31.34
C GLN A 102 -37.99 -0.05 -32.14
N GLN A 103 -38.13 0.01 -33.47
CA GLN A 103 -37.34 0.93 -34.30
C GLN A 103 -37.77 2.39 -34.09
N ALA A 104 -39.07 2.62 -33.88
CA ALA A 104 -39.59 3.94 -33.56
C ALA A 104 -39.02 4.48 -32.23
N HIS A 105 -38.99 3.65 -31.17
CA HIS A 105 -38.41 4.06 -29.88
C HIS A 105 -36.91 4.34 -29.95
N ILE A 106 -36.16 3.59 -30.76
CA ILE A 106 -34.72 3.86 -30.99
C ILE A 106 -34.54 5.24 -31.65
N LEU A 107 -35.31 5.55 -32.69
CA LEU A 107 -35.22 6.84 -33.39
C LEU A 107 -35.70 8.01 -32.51
N GLU A 108 -36.75 7.83 -31.70
CA GLU A 108 -37.20 8.83 -30.72
C GLU A 108 -36.10 9.12 -29.69
N LEU A 109 -35.46 8.07 -29.14
CA LEU A 109 -34.35 8.23 -28.20
C LEU A 109 -33.16 8.95 -28.85
N LEU A 110 -32.70 8.47 -30.01
CA LEU A 110 -31.54 9.04 -30.72
C LEU A 110 -31.80 10.45 -31.25
N SER A 111 -33.04 10.82 -31.57
CA SER A 111 -33.37 12.20 -31.96
C SER A 111 -33.13 13.23 -30.85
N GLN A 112 -33.13 12.80 -29.59
CA GLN A 112 -32.91 13.67 -28.43
C GLN A 112 -31.43 13.73 -28.01
N ILE A 113 -30.74 12.59 -28.06
CA ILE A 113 -29.36 12.44 -27.53
C ILE A 113 -28.28 12.37 -28.62
N GLY A 114 -28.67 12.22 -29.89
CA GLY A 114 -27.79 12.12 -31.06
C GLY A 114 -27.08 10.77 -31.22
N ALA A 115 -26.48 10.25 -30.14
CA ALA A 115 -25.76 8.98 -30.15
C ALA A 115 -25.83 8.28 -28.80
N ALA A 116 -25.85 6.93 -28.79
CA ALA A 116 -25.77 6.13 -27.57
C ALA A 116 -25.18 4.73 -27.81
N ASP A 117 -24.71 4.08 -26.73
CA ASP A 117 -24.25 2.68 -26.77
C ASP A 117 -25.44 1.79 -27.17
N VAL A 118 -25.22 0.91 -28.14
CA VAL A 118 -26.23 -0.07 -28.58
C VAL A 118 -26.78 -0.87 -27.38
N LYS A 119 -25.98 -1.18 -26.36
CA LYS A 119 -26.47 -1.84 -25.13
C LYS A 119 -27.45 -0.98 -24.35
N GLU A 120 -27.14 0.29 -24.13
CA GLU A 120 -28.03 1.23 -23.43
C GLU A 120 -29.32 1.44 -24.22
N ILE A 121 -29.22 1.60 -25.54
CA ILE A 121 -30.39 1.70 -26.42
C ILE A 121 -31.26 0.46 -26.26
N THR A 122 -30.69 -0.76 -26.32
CA THR A 122 -31.47 -1.99 -26.15
C THR A 122 -32.09 -2.12 -24.75
N TYR A 123 -31.42 -1.60 -23.73
CA TYR A 123 -31.91 -1.60 -22.35
C TYR A 123 -33.08 -0.63 -22.15
N PHE A 124 -32.92 0.63 -22.57
CA PHE A 124 -33.94 1.68 -22.38
C PHE A 124 -35.14 1.56 -23.33
N THR A 125 -34.94 1.05 -24.54
CA THR A 125 -36.02 0.93 -25.55
C THR A 125 -36.66 -0.47 -25.60
N GLY A 126 -36.04 -1.47 -24.95
CA GLY A 126 -36.42 -2.88 -25.08
C GLY A 126 -36.19 -3.46 -26.48
N ALA A 127 -35.52 -2.73 -27.38
CA ALA A 127 -35.26 -3.17 -28.73
C ALA A 127 -34.14 -4.21 -28.81
N SER A 128 -34.14 -5.03 -29.87
CA SER A 128 -33.06 -5.97 -30.13
C SER A 128 -31.90 -5.33 -30.90
N ARG A 129 -30.69 -5.90 -30.82
CA ARG A 129 -29.55 -5.51 -31.68
C ARG A 129 -29.86 -5.59 -33.18
N ARG A 130 -30.76 -6.50 -33.60
CA ARG A 130 -31.22 -6.59 -35.00
C ARG A 130 -32.03 -5.36 -35.40
N SER A 131 -32.82 -4.79 -34.48
CA SER A 131 -33.61 -3.59 -34.74
C SER A 131 -32.72 -2.37 -35.00
N VAL A 132 -31.61 -2.26 -34.25
CA VAL A 132 -30.59 -1.22 -34.47
C VAL A 132 -29.87 -1.44 -35.81
N LYS A 133 -29.45 -2.68 -36.10
CA LYS A 133 -28.81 -3.01 -37.39
C LYS A 133 -29.72 -2.70 -38.59
N ALA A 134 -31.01 -3.02 -38.49
CA ALA A 134 -31.96 -2.73 -39.56
C ALA A 134 -32.17 -1.22 -39.79
N LEU A 135 -32.03 -0.38 -38.75
CA LEU A 135 -32.00 1.08 -38.92
C LEU A 135 -30.70 1.56 -39.57
N ALA A 136 -29.59 0.87 -39.32
CA ALA A 136 -28.33 1.15 -39.98
C ALA A 136 -28.33 0.74 -41.46
N ASP A 137 -28.88 -0.42 -41.79
CA ASP A 137 -29.07 -0.86 -43.17
C ASP A 137 -30.01 0.07 -43.96
N LEU A 138 -30.88 0.82 -43.26
CA LEU A 138 -31.76 1.84 -43.82
C LEU A 138 -31.12 3.23 -43.94
N GLY A 139 -29.88 3.42 -43.47
CA GLY A 139 -29.18 4.71 -43.47
C GLY A 139 -29.74 5.73 -42.47
N ALA A 140 -30.54 5.31 -41.49
CA ALA A 140 -31.05 6.22 -40.46
C ALA A 140 -30.12 6.34 -39.24
N VAL A 141 -29.23 5.34 -39.06
CA VAL A 141 -28.32 5.24 -37.91
C VAL A 141 -26.97 4.69 -38.39
N ALA A 142 -25.87 5.37 -38.14
CA ALA A 142 -24.54 4.84 -38.35
C ALA A 142 -24.10 4.00 -37.14
N LEU A 143 -23.47 2.85 -37.38
CA LEU A 143 -22.84 2.05 -36.33
C LEU A 143 -21.33 2.30 -36.34
N GLU A 144 -20.84 2.92 -35.29
CA GLU A 144 -19.42 3.24 -35.13
C GLU A 144 -18.85 2.52 -33.91
N GLU A 145 -17.65 1.95 -34.05
CA GLU A 145 -16.93 1.42 -32.90
C GLU A 145 -16.24 2.60 -32.20
N ARG A 146 -16.72 2.95 -31.00
CA ARG A 146 -16.12 3.99 -30.17
C ARG A 146 -15.34 3.35 -29.04
N GLU A 147 -14.13 3.84 -28.84
CA GLU A 147 -13.29 3.42 -27.73
C GLU A 147 -13.86 3.93 -26.40
N VAL A 148 -13.94 3.05 -25.39
CA VAL A 148 -14.43 3.36 -24.04
C VAL A 148 -13.44 2.86 -23.00
N PHE A 149 -13.12 3.72 -22.04
CA PHE A 149 -12.28 3.33 -20.91
C PHE A 149 -13.08 2.55 -19.86
N ARG A 150 -12.57 1.39 -19.43
CA ARG A 150 -13.04 0.68 -18.23
C ARG A 150 -12.57 1.50 -17.02
N ARG A 151 -13.51 2.08 -16.28
CA ARG A 151 -13.22 2.94 -15.13
C ARG A 151 -13.84 2.34 -13.88
N PRO A 152 -13.15 2.42 -12.72
CA PRO A 152 -13.81 2.18 -11.44
C PRO A 152 -14.93 3.20 -11.24
N GLU A 153 -16.03 2.78 -10.63
CA GLU A 153 -17.11 3.70 -10.27
C GLU A 153 -16.59 4.72 -9.24
N VAL A 154 -16.43 5.96 -9.69
CA VAL A 154 -16.26 7.11 -8.80
C VAL A 154 -17.65 7.70 -8.63
N LYS A 155 -18.31 7.40 -7.51
CA LYS A 155 -19.60 8.03 -7.18
C LYS A 155 -19.37 9.54 -7.12
N SER A 156 -19.89 10.26 -8.12
CA SER A 156 -19.85 11.73 -8.15
C SER A 156 -20.90 12.26 -7.17
N SER A 157 -20.55 12.37 -5.90
CA SER A 157 -21.28 13.25 -4.98
C SER A 157 -20.81 14.68 -5.23
N THR A 158 -21.73 15.62 -5.38
CA THR A 158 -21.40 17.05 -5.37
C THR A 158 -20.72 17.39 -4.05
N ALA A 159 -19.55 18.03 -4.07
CA ALA A 159 -18.90 18.50 -2.86
C ALA A 159 -19.82 19.46 -2.08
N ASP A 160 -19.79 19.40 -0.75
CA ASP A 160 -20.50 20.32 0.17
C ASP A 160 -19.84 21.71 0.19
N GLY A 161 -19.66 22.32 -0.98
CA GLY A 161 -19.08 23.66 -1.14
C GLY A 161 -17.55 23.73 -1.07
N PRO A 162 -16.99 24.94 -1.13
CA PRO A 162 -15.55 25.16 -1.14
C PRO A 162 -14.93 24.85 0.23
N ILE A 163 -13.75 24.20 0.23
CA ILE A 163 -13.00 23.91 1.46
C ILE A 163 -12.56 25.23 2.10
N VAL A 164 -13.02 25.48 3.33
CA VAL A 164 -12.54 26.56 4.19
C VAL A 164 -11.44 26.01 5.09
N LEU A 165 -10.24 26.60 5.01
CA LEU A 165 -9.09 26.21 5.83
C LEU A 165 -9.10 27.00 7.16
N SER A 166 -8.66 26.36 8.24
CA SER A 166 -8.38 27.07 9.49
C SER A 166 -7.19 28.02 9.33
N PRO A 167 -7.00 29.02 10.22
CA PRO A 167 -5.86 29.95 10.10
C PRO A 167 -4.49 29.26 10.04
N ALA A 168 -4.29 28.19 10.83
CA ALA A 168 -3.06 27.41 10.81
C ALA A 168 -2.89 26.64 9.48
N GLN A 169 -3.95 26.03 8.98
CA GLN A 169 -3.94 25.34 7.67
C GLN A 169 -3.72 26.32 6.53
N GLN A 170 -4.30 27.52 6.60
CA GLN A 170 -4.17 28.57 5.60
C GLN A 170 -2.72 29.08 5.52
N ALA A 171 -2.07 29.34 6.67
CA ALA A 171 -0.66 29.73 6.70
C ALA A 171 0.28 28.67 6.08
N VAL A 172 0.04 27.39 6.38
CA VAL A 172 0.77 26.28 5.77
C VAL A 172 0.50 26.21 4.27
N PHE A 173 -0.76 26.31 3.86
CA PHE A 173 -1.16 26.31 2.46
C PHE A 173 -0.50 27.45 1.68
N ASP A 174 -0.51 28.68 2.21
CA ASP A 174 0.05 29.85 1.54
C ASP A 174 1.57 29.73 1.34
N SER A 175 2.26 29.10 2.29
CA SER A 175 3.68 28.80 2.18
C SER A 175 3.95 27.72 1.12
N LEU A 176 3.22 26.59 1.19
CA LEU A 176 3.38 25.48 0.23
C LEU A 176 2.99 25.87 -1.19
N LYS A 177 1.98 26.74 -1.35
CA LYS A 177 1.54 27.30 -2.62
C LYS A 177 2.65 28.04 -3.35
N GLN A 178 3.55 28.72 -2.64
CA GLN A 178 4.70 29.40 -3.26
C GLN A 178 5.62 28.39 -3.96
N PHE A 179 5.88 27.23 -3.36
CA PHE A 179 6.70 26.18 -3.97
C PHE A 179 6.03 25.55 -5.19
N VAL A 180 4.72 25.31 -5.13
CA VAL A 180 3.95 24.82 -6.29
C VAL A 180 4.07 25.78 -7.47
N LYS A 181 4.01 27.09 -7.23
CA LYS A 181 4.14 28.13 -8.27
C LYS A 181 5.56 28.33 -8.78
N ALA A 182 6.55 28.22 -7.92
CA ALA A 182 7.94 28.49 -8.26
C ALA A 182 8.47 27.56 -9.35
N GLY A 183 7.90 26.35 -9.47
CA GLY A 183 8.35 25.36 -10.45
C GLY A 183 9.76 24.83 -10.19
N ALA A 184 10.23 24.94 -8.95
CA ALA A 184 11.52 24.44 -8.49
C ALA A 184 11.32 23.18 -7.64
N PRO A 185 12.29 22.25 -7.65
CA PRO A 185 12.18 21.02 -6.87
C PRO A 185 12.36 21.31 -5.38
N GLU A 186 11.32 21.08 -4.59
CA GLU A 186 11.33 21.25 -3.14
C GLU A 186 10.68 20.03 -2.48
N ALA A 187 11.12 19.69 -1.27
CA ALA A 187 10.51 18.66 -0.45
C ALA A 187 10.05 19.25 0.88
N ALA A 188 8.82 18.92 1.28
CA ALA A 188 8.20 19.40 2.50
C ALA A 188 7.60 18.23 3.31
N LEU A 189 7.75 18.29 4.63
CA LEU A 189 7.08 17.43 5.59
C LEU A 189 5.97 18.22 6.27
N LEU A 190 4.72 17.80 6.04
CA LEU A 190 3.55 18.26 6.78
C LEU A 190 3.32 17.33 7.97
N TYR A 191 3.87 17.72 9.11
CA TYR A 191 3.66 17.05 10.40
C TYR A 191 2.41 17.62 11.06
N GLY A 192 1.32 16.85 11.08
CA GLY A 192 0.07 17.29 11.68
C GLY A 192 -0.63 16.17 12.43
N VAL A 193 -1.01 16.42 13.68
CA VAL A 193 -1.64 15.44 14.58
C VAL A 193 -2.86 14.78 13.94
N THR A 194 -3.25 13.58 14.40
CA THR A 194 -4.40 12.87 13.83
C THR A 194 -5.66 13.73 13.91
N GLY A 195 -6.31 14.00 12.77
CA GLY A 195 -7.49 14.88 12.72
C GLY A 195 -7.19 16.37 12.56
N SER A 196 -5.95 16.78 12.27
CA SER A 196 -5.56 18.17 11.93
C SER A 196 -6.07 18.67 10.56
N GLY A 197 -6.72 17.80 9.77
CA GLY A 197 -7.28 18.18 8.46
C GLY A 197 -6.25 18.33 7.33
N LYS A 198 -5.16 17.54 7.34
CA LYS A 198 -4.13 17.54 6.28
C LYS A 198 -4.72 17.34 4.87
N THR A 199 -5.74 16.50 4.73
CA THR A 199 -6.42 16.23 3.46
C THR A 199 -7.02 17.49 2.84
N SER A 200 -7.56 18.41 3.63
CA SER A 200 -8.08 19.69 3.15
C SER A 200 -6.97 20.56 2.53
N VAL A 201 -5.78 20.55 3.12
CA VAL A 201 -4.58 21.23 2.56
C VAL A 201 -4.15 20.56 1.25
N TYR A 202 -4.18 19.22 1.18
CA TYR A 202 -3.86 18.48 -0.05
C TYR A 202 -4.76 18.87 -1.22
N ILE A 203 -6.08 18.85 -1.01
CA ILE A 203 -7.06 19.19 -2.05
C ILE A 203 -6.82 20.62 -2.56
N ARG A 204 -6.65 21.59 -1.65
CA ARG A 204 -6.38 22.99 -2.02
C ARG A 204 -5.05 23.16 -2.77
N LEU A 205 -4.02 22.40 -2.44
CA LEU A 205 -2.74 22.43 -3.17
C LEU A 205 -2.86 21.81 -4.57
N ILE A 206 -3.65 20.75 -4.72
CA ILE A 206 -3.94 20.14 -6.03
C ILE A 206 -4.70 21.16 -6.90
N GLU A 207 -5.72 21.84 -6.37
CA GLU A 207 -6.41 22.91 -7.10
C GLU A 207 -5.45 23.99 -7.60
N GLU A 208 -4.47 24.39 -6.78
CA GLU A 208 -3.48 25.41 -7.17
C GLU A 208 -2.50 24.89 -8.25
N ALA A 209 -2.09 23.63 -8.16
CA ALA A 209 -1.26 22.99 -9.20
C ALA A 209 -2.01 22.96 -10.54
N LEU A 210 -3.28 22.54 -10.53
CA LEU A 210 -4.13 22.51 -11.72
C LEU A 210 -4.35 23.91 -12.31
N LYS A 211 -4.59 24.93 -11.47
CA LYS A 211 -4.69 26.34 -11.91
C LYS A 211 -3.41 26.83 -12.59
N SER A 212 -2.26 26.25 -12.24
CA SER A 212 -0.95 26.55 -12.83
C SER A 212 -0.65 25.66 -14.05
N GLY A 213 -1.61 24.88 -14.55
CA GLY A 213 -1.45 23.97 -15.68
C GLY A 213 -0.58 22.74 -15.38
N ARG A 214 -0.44 22.39 -14.10
CA ARG A 214 0.41 21.27 -13.64
C ARG A 214 -0.42 20.14 -13.02
N ASP A 215 0.04 18.92 -13.24
CA ASP A 215 -0.60 17.69 -12.79
C ASP A 215 -0.21 17.35 -11.35
N ALA A 216 -1.05 16.56 -10.66
CA ALA A 216 -0.81 16.11 -9.30
C ALA A 216 -0.91 14.58 -9.16
N VAL A 217 -0.05 14.02 -8.30
CA VAL A 217 -0.09 12.61 -7.91
C VAL A 217 -0.22 12.51 -6.40
N VAL A 218 -1.18 11.74 -5.91
CA VAL A 218 -1.41 11.48 -4.49
C VAL A 218 -1.24 9.99 -4.24
N LEU A 219 -0.23 9.65 -3.44
CA LEU A 219 -0.01 8.31 -2.95
C LEU A 219 -0.66 8.18 -1.58
N VAL A 220 -1.45 7.12 -1.43
CA VAL A 220 -2.08 6.74 -0.17
C VAL A 220 -1.73 5.27 0.13
N PRO A 221 -1.67 4.85 1.39
CA PRO A 221 -1.41 3.46 1.73
C PRO A 221 -2.47 2.54 1.13
N GLU A 222 -2.10 1.32 0.72
CA GLU A 222 -3.03 0.37 0.09
C GLU A 222 -4.30 0.09 0.91
N ILE A 223 -4.17 0.09 2.24
CA ILE A 223 -5.28 -0.12 3.19
C ILE A 223 -6.16 1.13 3.34
N ALA A 224 -5.62 2.32 3.03
CA ALA A 224 -6.30 3.60 3.19
C ALA A 224 -7.01 4.10 1.92
N LEU A 225 -6.73 3.50 0.75
CA LEU A 225 -7.45 3.81 -0.49
C LEU A 225 -8.85 3.21 -0.46
N THR A 226 -9.70 3.77 0.39
CA THR A 226 -11.10 3.39 0.53
C THR A 226 -11.93 4.04 -0.57
N PRO A 227 -13.07 3.45 -0.98
CA PRO A 227 -14.05 4.13 -1.85
C PRO A 227 -14.46 5.50 -1.30
N GLN A 228 -14.49 5.67 0.03
CA GLN A 228 -14.74 6.97 0.67
C GLN A 228 -13.67 8.01 0.31
N MET A 229 -12.38 7.65 0.38
CA MET A 229 -11.31 8.56 -0.01
C MET A 229 -11.37 8.88 -1.50
N ILE A 230 -11.61 7.88 -2.35
CA ILE A 230 -11.81 8.08 -3.80
C ILE A 230 -12.99 9.02 -4.06
N ALA A 231 -14.12 8.84 -3.37
CA ALA A 231 -15.30 9.70 -3.47
C ALA A 231 -15.01 11.12 -2.99
N THR A 232 -14.22 11.30 -1.92
CA THR A 232 -13.80 12.63 -1.45
C THR A 232 -13.02 13.37 -2.53
N PHE A 233 -12.00 12.75 -3.12
CA PHE A 233 -11.26 13.39 -4.22
C PHE A 233 -12.13 13.55 -5.48
N GLY A 234 -12.99 12.57 -5.79
CA GLY A 234 -13.94 12.63 -6.90
C GLY A 234 -14.96 13.76 -6.77
N ALA A 235 -15.37 14.12 -5.55
CA ALA A 235 -16.29 15.24 -5.31
C ALA A 235 -15.68 16.60 -5.69
N TYR A 236 -14.36 16.76 -5.57
CA TYR A 236 -13.66 18.01 -5.90
C TYR A 236 -13.12 18.05 -7.34
N PHE A 237 -12.70 16.90 -7.88
CA PHE A 237 -12.02 16.85 -9.19
C PHE A 237 -12.84 16.16 -10.29
N GLY A 238 -14.01 15.60 -9.97
CA GLY A 238 -14.92 14.97 -10.93
C GLY A 238 -14.22 13.90 -11.77
N ASP A 239 -14.41 13.97 -13.09
CA ASP A 239 -13.79 13.05 -14.04
C ASP A 239 -12.30 13.29 -14.30
N ASN A 240 -11.72 14.37 -13.77
CA ASN A 240 -10.30 14.70 -13.92
C ASN A 240 -9.37 13.83 -13.05
N ILE A 241 -9.93 12.84 -12.35
CA ILE A 241 -9.21 11.87 -11.52
C ILE A 241 -9.02 10.53 -12.23
N ALA A 242 -7.83 9.97 -12.04
CA ALA A 242 -7.51 8.57 -12.32
C ALA A 242 -7.12 7.84 -11.04
N VAL A 243 -7.61 6.60 -10.89
CA VAL A 243 -7.38 5.77 -9.71
C VAL A 243 -6.49 4.58 -10.08
N LEU A 244 -5.38 4.38 -9.36
CA LEU A 244 -4.43 3.28 -9.62
C LEU A 244 -4.13 2.44 -8.36
N HIS A 245 -4.61 1.20 -8.33
CA HIS A 245 -4.27 0.23 -7.28
C HIS A 245 -4.29 -1.23 -7.76
N SER A 246 -3.73 -2.12 -6.94
CA SER A 246 -3.54 -3.55 -7.20
C SER A 246 -4.84 -4.31 -7.45
N ALA A 247 -5.90 -3.96 -6.70
CA ALA A 247 -7.21 -4.63 -6.77
C ALA A 247 -8.02 -4.34 -8.05
N LEU A 248 -7.66 -3.34 -8.84
CA LEU A 248 -8.29 -3.09 -10.14
C LEU A 248 -8.02 -4.22 -11.13
N GLY A 249 -9.01 -4.49 -11.98
CA GLY A 249 -8.86 -5.37 -13.12
C GLY A 249 -7.68 -4.95 -14.01
N ILE A 250 -7.07 -5.91 -14.70
CA ILE A 250 -5.97 -5.62 -15.64
C ILE A 250 -6.43 -4.61 -16.72
N GLY A 251 -7.68 -4.73 -17.17
CA GLY A 251 -8.29 -3.81 -18.13
C GLY A 251 -8.44 -2.38 -17.60
N GLU A 252 -8.99 -2.23 -16.40
CA GLU A 252 -9.21 -0.91 -15.78
C GLU A 252 -7.89 -0.18 -15.51
N ARG A 253 -6.87 -0.90 -15.00
CA ARG A 253 -5.54 -0.30 -14.81
C ARG A 253 -4.90 0.18 -16.11
N TYR A 254 -5.06 -0.60 -17.18
CA TYR A 254 -4.55 -0.24 -18.49
C TYR A 254 -5.27 0.99 -19.04
N ASP A 255 -6.60 1.06 -18.91
CA ASP A 255 -7.41 2.18 -19.38
C ASP A 255 -7.14 3.47 -18.57
N GLU A 256 -7.03 3.38 -17.24
CA GLU A 256 -6.62 4.51 -16.39
C GLU A 256 -5.20 4.99 -16.71
N TRP A 257 -4.24 4.06 -16.91
CA TRP A 257 -2.89 4.42 -17.36
C TRP A 257 -2.92 5.17 -18.70
N ARG A 258 -3.77 4.76 -19.64
CA ARG A 258 -3.93 5.44 -20.93
C ARG A 258 -4.51 6.84 -20.77
N ARG A 259 -5.54 7.01 -19.94
CA ARG A 259 -6.12 8.34 -19.64
C ARG A 259 -5.06 9.29 -19.10
N ILE A 260 -4.20 8.80 -18.19
CA ILE A 260 -3.08 9.59 -17.65
C ILE A 260 -2.07 9.91 -18.75
N ASN A 261 -1.63 8.90 -19.50
CA ASN A 261 -0.60 9.07 -20.54
C ASN A 261 -1.06 9.96 -21.70
N SER A 262 -2.35 9.95 -22.05
CA SER A 262 -2.91 10.84 -23.07
C SER A 262 -3.11 12.26 -22.57
N GLY A 263 -3.16 12.48 -21.24
CA GLY A 263 -3.45 13.77 -20.62
C GLY A 263 -4.95 14.09 -20.57
N LEU A 264 -5.80 13.06 -20.53
CA LEU A 264 -7.25 13.22 -20.32
C LEU A 264 -7.61 13.47 -18.84
N VAL A 265 -6.64 13.27 -17.95
CA VAL A 265 -6.75 13.42 -16.50
C VAL A 265 -5.48 14.08 -15.97
N HIS A 266 -5.64 14.90 -14.94
CA HIS A 266 -4.56 15.70 -14.35
C HIS A 266 -4.33 15.40 -12.86
N VAL A 267 -5.19 14.58 -12.24
CA VAL A 267 -5.03 14.14 -10.85
C VAL A 267 -4.98 12.62 -10.80
N VAL A 268 -3.91 12.07 -10.25
CA VAL A 268 -3.77 10.62 -10.04
C VAL A 268 -3.82 10.33 -8.55
N VAL A 269 -4.71 9.44 -8.13
CA VAL A 269 -4.78 8.93 -6.76
C VAL A 269 -4.50 7.43 -6.79
N GLY A 270 -3.58 6.96 -5.94
CA GLY A 270 -3.29 5.54 -5.93
C GLY A 270 -2.36 5.08 -4.83
N THR A 271 -2.00 3.81 -4.91
CA THR A 271 -1.13 3.14 -3.93
C THR A 271 0.35 3.26 -4.33
N ARG A 272 1.24 2.48 -3.69
CA ARG A 272 2.70 2.48 -3.96
C ARG A 272 3.07 2.55 -5.44
N SER A 273 2.44 1.76 -6.32
CA SER A 273 2.78 1.69 -7.75
C SER A 273 2.37 2.93 -8.55
N ALA A 274 1.43 3.73 -8.05
CA ALA A 274 0.99 4.96 -8.72
C ALA A 274 2.11 6.03 -8.78
N VAL A 275 3.19 5.85 -8.01
CA VAL A 275 4.39 6.69 -8.12
C VAL A 275 5.01 6.66 -9.53
N PHE A 276 4.73 5.63 -10.34
CA PHE A 276 5.18 5.53 -11.73
C PHE A 276 4.17 6.06 -12.77
N ALA A 277 3.05 6.65 -12.33
CA ALA A 277 2.02 7.16 -13.22
C ALA A 277 2.62 8.16 -14.24
N PRO A 278 2.34 8.00 -15.56
CA PRO A 278 2.97 8.77 -16.63
C PRO A 278 2.34 10.17 -16.79
N VAL A 279 2.28 10.94 -15.70
CA VAL A 279 1.84 12.34 -15.73
C VAL A 279 2.82 13.20 -16.53
N LYS A 280 2.31 14.11 -17.36
CA LYS A 280 3.14 14.89 -18.30
C LYS A 280 3.79 16.09 -17.63
N ASN A 281 3.00 16.85 -16.85
CA ASN A 281 3.41 18.12 -16.26
C ASN A 281 3.37 18.06 -14.73
N LEU A 282 4.05 17.08 -14.13
CA LEU A 282 4.04 16.89 -12.67
C LEU A 282 4.45 18.19 -11.95
N GLY A 283 3.54 18.75 -11.16
CA GLY A 283 3.79 19.91 -10.30
C GLY A 283 3.74 19.61 -8.81
N LEU A 284 3.03 18.56 -8.43
CA LEU A 284 2.81 18.18 -7.03
C LEU A 284 2.75 16.66 -6.88
N LEU A 285 3.55 16.11 -5.96
CA LEU A 285 3.46 14.72 -5.54
C LEU A 285 3.26 14.67 -4.03
N ILE A 286 2.13 14.14 -3.58
CA ILE A 286 1.78 13.99 -2.18
C ILE A 286 1.93 12.52 -1.79
N ILE A 287 2.54 12.25 -0.64
CA ILE A 287 2.51 10.92 0.01
C ILE A 287 1.83 11.07 1.36
N ASP A 288 0.61 10.58 1.49
CA ASP A 288 -0.11 10.56 2.76
C ASP A 288 0.31 9.36 3.62
N GLU A 289 0.25 9.53 4.94
CA GLU A 289 0.77 8.57 5.93
C GLU A 289 2.15 8.04 5.55
N GLU A 290 3.10 8.93 5.24
CA GLU A 290 4.39 8.60 4.61
C GLU A 290 5.25 7.58 5.37
N GLN A 291 5.04 7.44 6.68
CA GLN A 291 5.70 6.46 7.55
C GLN A 291 5.29 5.01 7.28
N GLU A 292 4.27 4.80 6.45
CA GLU A 292 3.75 3.48 6.16
C GLU A 292 4.73 2.60 5.38
N HIS A 293 5.06 1.46 5.96
CA HIS A 293 5.97 0.47 5.36
C HIS A 293 5.49 -0.08 4.01
N THR A 294 4.18 -0.01 3.69
CA THR A 294 3.64 -0.50 2.41
C THR A 294 4.18 0.27 1.21
N TYR A 295 4.82 1.44 1.43
CA TYR A 295 5.54 2.18 0.40
C TYR A 295 6.88 1.57 0.00
N LYS A 296 7.46 0.62 0.76
CA LYS A 296 8.60 -0.20 0.35
C LYS A 296 8.10 -1.43 -0.41
N SER A 297 8.71 -1.72 -1.56
CA SER A 297 8.45 -2.94 -2.35
C SER A 297 9.27 -4.13 -1.83
N GLU A 298 8.58 -5.24 -1.56
CA GLU A 298 9.21 -6.53 -1.22
C GLU A 298 9.71 -7.31 -2.44
N ASN A 299 9.20 -6.99 -3.63
CA ASN A 299 9.59 -7.62 -4.90
C ASN A 299 10.62 -6.76 -5.62
N THR A 300 11.53 -7.38 -6.37
CA THR A 300 12.46 -6.67 -7.25
C THR A 300 11.69 -5.93 -8.35
N PRO A 301 11.96 -4.63 -8.59
CA PRO A 301 12.89 -3.75 -7.86
C PRO A 301 12.39 -3.40 -6.45
N ARG A 302 13.24 -3.56 -5.43
CA ARG A 302 12.91 -3.31 -4.01
C ARG A 302 12.98 -1.82 -3.66
N TYR A 303 12.27 -0.99 -4.42
CA TYR A 303 12.27 0.46 -4.23
C TYR A 303 11.37 0.89 -3.06
N HIS A 304 11.64 2.07 -2.50
CA HIS A 304 10.71 2.79 -1.66
C HIS A 304 10.05 3.91 -2.48
N ALA A 305 8.71 4.03 -2.47
CA ALA A 305 7.99 5.01 -3.29
C ALA A 305 8.42 6.45 -3.01
N ARG A 306 8.70 6.80 -1.75
CA ARG A 306 9.30 8.09 -1.36
C ARG A 306 10.57 8.43 -2.16
N ASP A 307 11.44 7.47 -2.45
CA ASP A 307 12.69 7.75 -3.16
C ASP A 307 12.46 7.92 -4.67
N ILE A 308 11.52 7.16 -5.23
CA ILE A 308 11.04 7.40 -6.60
C ILE A 308 10.42 8.80 -6.70
N ALA A 309 9.58 9.17 -5.74
CA ALA A 309 8.93 10.47 -5.70
C ALA A 309 9.94 11.63 -5.65
N LYS A 310 11.00 11.52 -4.84
CA LYS A 310 12.10 12.50 -4.83
C LYS A 310 12.72 12.66 -6.22
N PHE A 311 13.07 11.55 -6.88
CA PHE A 311 13.68 11.59 -8.20
C PHE A 311 12.77 12.30 -9.22
N ARG A 312 11.49 11.94 -9.23
CA ARG A 312 10.50 12.52 -10.14
C ARG A 312 10.29 14.01 -9.88
N CYS A 313 10.17 14.42 -8.62
CA CYS A 313 10.00 15.83 -8.26
C CYS A 313 11.22 16.67 -8.62
N VAL A 314 12.43 16.14 -8.42
CA VAL A 314 13.67 16.81 -8.87
C VAL A 314 13.70 16.96 -10.39
N SER A 315 13.34 15.91 -11.12
CA SER A 315 13.35 15.91 -12.59
C SER A 315 12.30 16.82 -13.21
N ALA A 316 11.14 16.97 -12.56
CA ALA A 316 10.02 17.78 -13.05
C ALA A 316 9.96 19.20 -12.48
N GLY A 317 10.81 19.54 -11.49
CA GLY A 317 10.70 20.80 -10.75
C GLY A 317 9.38 20.89 -9.99
N ALA A 318 9.01 19.81 -9.30
CA ALA A 318 7.75 19.67 -8.58
C ALA A 318 7.94 19.71 -7.05
N LEU A 319 6.87 20.02 -6.33
CA LEU A 319 6.84 19.90 -4.88
C LEU A 319 6.56 18.44 -4.47
N LEU A 320 7.44 17.86 -3.64
CA LEU A 320 7.16 16.64 -2.89
C LEU A 320 6.61 16.99 -1.51
N LEU A 321 5.37 16.61 -1.22
CA LEU A 321 4.74 16.80 0.09
C LEU A 321 4.55 15.46 0.80
N LEU A 322 5.22 15.29 1.94
CA LEU A 322 5.12 14.13 2.81
C LEU A 322 4.16 14.46 3.95
N GLY A 323 3.08 13.71 4.06
CA GLY A 323 2.03 13.88 5.05
C GLY A 323 2.10 12.86 6.15
N SER A 324 2.11 13.29 7.42
CA SER A 324 2.02 12.33 8.52
C SER A 324 1.57 12.95 9.84
N ALA A 325 0.89 12.15 10.67
CA ALA A 325 0.71 12.43 12.10
C ALA A 325 1.82 11.85 12.98
N THR A 326 2.55 10.86 12.48
CA THR A 326 3.70 10.24 13.15
C THR A 326 4.79 10.05 12.10
N PRO A 327 5.49 11.13 11.70
CA PRO A 327 6.46 11.07 10.61
C PRO A 327 7.48 9.94 10.82
N SER A 328 7.98 9.36 9.75
CA SER A 328 9.08 8.41 9.86
C SER A 328 10.31 9.12 10.44
N VAL A 329 11.14 8.37 11.17
CA VAL A 329 12.40 8.91 11.71
C VAL A 329 13.27 9.44 10.56
N GLU A 330 13.25 8.79 9.40
CA GLU A 330 13.94 9.22 8.18
C GLU A 330 13.46 10.59 7.66
N SER A 331 12.15 10.83 7.65
CA SER A 331 11.59 12.10 7.17
C SER A 331 11.76 13.22 8.18
N MET A 332 11.59 12.95 9.47
CA MET A 332 11.86 13.94 10.52
C MET A 332 13.35 14.30 10.58
N TYR A 333 14.26 13.33 10.37
CA TYR A 333 15.69 13.59 10.25
C TYR A 333 16.03 14.47 9.05
N SER A 334 15.39 14.23 7.91
CA SER A 334 15.57 15.07 6.72
C SER A 334 15.03 16.49 6.92
N ALA A 335 13.91 16.64 7.63
CA ALA A 335 13.34 17.94 7.96
C ALA A 335 14.21 18.71 8.97
N SER A 336 14.63 18.05 10.06
CA SER A 336 15.49 18.65 11.10
C SER A 336 16.91 18.97 10.62
N SER A 337 17.41 18.26 9.59
CA SER A 337 18.66 18.61 8.90
C SER A 337 18.52 19.68 7.81
N GLY A 338 17.32 20.23 7.61
CA GLY A 338 17.05 21.27 6.61
C GLY A 338 16.94 20.78 5.16
N LYS A 339 16.98 19.47 4.92
CA LYS A 339 16.76 18.89 3.58
C LYS A 339 15.30 18.97 3.15
N TYR A 340 14.37 18.87 4.10
CA TYR A 340 12.94 19.13 3.87
C TYR A 340 12.50 20.37 4.64
N ARG A 341 11.51 21.08 4.11
CA ARG A 341 10.79 22.11 4.85
C ARG A 341 9.80 21.48 5.81
N LEU A 342 9.86 21.82 7.10
CA LEU A 342 8.92 21.32 8.10
C LEU A 342 7.75 22.28 8.26
N PHE A 343 6.53 21.76 8.10
CA PHE A 343 5.28 22.46 8.39
C PHE A 343 4.54 21.70 9.48
N ARG A 344 4.11 22.41 10.53
CA ARG A 344 3.41 21.83 11.68
C ARG A 344 1.94 22.22 11.72
N LEU A 345 1.09 21.25 12.05
CA LEU A 345 -0.32 21.44 12.41
C LEU A 345 -0.57 20.76 13.75
N ASP A 346 -0.27 21.49 14.82
CA ASP A 346 -0.23 20.95 16.19
C ASP A 346 -1.63 20.69 16.77
N ASN A 347 -2.64 21.39 16.24
CA ASN A 347 -4.02 21.30 16.73
C ASN A 347 -4.90 20.43 15.82
N ARG A 348 -5.82 19.66 16.43
CA ARG A 348 -6.90 19.01 15.70
C ARG A 348 -7.80 20.07 15.04
N TYR A 349 -8.35 19.76 13.87
CA TYR A 349 -9.23 20.65 13.11
C TYR A 349 -10.44 21.15 13.93
N ASN A 350 -10.94 20.30 14.84
CA ASN A 350 -12.07 20.62 15.73
C ASN A 350 -11.65 21.18 17.11
N ALA A 351 -10.37 21.51 17.33
CA ALA A 351 -9.82 22.00 18.60
C ALA A 351 -10.11 21.12 19.83
N ARG A 352 -10.41 19.82 19.63
CA ARG A 352 -10.68 18.88 20.73
C ARG A 352 -9.41 18.29 21.30
N GLU A 353 -9.37 18.13 22.62
CA GLU A 353 -8.28 17.52 23.36
C GLU A 353 -8.05 16.06 22.93
N LEU A 354 -6.82 15.57 23.15
CA LEU A 354 -6.49 14.17 22.93
C LEU A 354 -7.26 13.29 23.92
N PRO A 355 -7.73 12.10 23.50
CA PRO A 355 -8.45 11.21 24.40
C PRO A 355 -7.54 10.80 25.56
N PRO A 356 -8.00 10.82 26.83
CA PRO A 356 -7.26 10.27 27.94
C PRO A 356 -6.92 8.80 27.67
N VAL A 357 -5.67 8.43 27.93
CA VAL A 357 -5.15 7.08 27.71
C VAL A 357 -4.81 6.44 29.05
N LEU A 358 -5.46 5.32 29.34
CA LEU A 358 -5.19 4.50 30.51
C LEU A 358 -4.28 3.33 30.12
N ILE A 359 -3.32 2.98 30.98
CA ILE A 359 -2.44 1.83 30.75
C ILE A 359 -2.79 0.72 31.74
N ALA A 360 -3.20 -0.43 31.22
CA ALA A 360 -3.46 -1.64 32.00
C ALA A 360 -2.20 -2.51 32.07
N ASP A 361 -1.71 -2.78 33.28
CA ASP A 361 -0.58 -3.69 33.53
C ASP A 361 -1.07 -5.15 33.57
N MET A 362 -0.84 -5.88 32.48
CA MET A 362 -1.26 -7.27 32.34
C MET A 362 -0.52 -8.22 33.30
N LYS A 363 0.61 -7.81 33.89
CA LYS A 363 1.26 -8.60 34.96
C LYS A 363 0.45 -8.58 36.24
N LYS A 364 -0.23 -7.46 36.55
CA LYS A 364 -1.11 -7.36 37.71
C LYS A 364 -2.39 -8.17 37.49
N GLU A 365 -2.97 -8.11 36.30
CA GLU A 365 -4.12 -8.94 35.91
C GLU A 365 -3.83 -10.43 36.11
N LEU A 366 -2.68 -10.91 35.61
CA LEU A 366 -2.28 -12.31 35.76
C LEU A 366 -2.09 -12.71 37.24
N LYS A 367 -1.46 -11.84 38.05
CA LYS A 367 -1.31 -12.06 39.49
C LYS A 367 -2.65 -12.12 40.23
N ASN A 368 -3.64 -11.36 39.75
CA ASN A 368 -4.99 -11.32 40.30
C ASN A 368 -5.89 -12.43 39.76
N GLY A 369 -5.35 -13.39 39.00
CA GLY A 369 -6.08 -14.54 38.46
C GLY A 369 -6.71 -14.32 37.09
N ASN A 370 -6.55 -13.15 36.47
CA ASN A 370 -7.00 -12.89 35.10
C ASN A 370 -5.92 -13.27 34.07
N GLY A 371 -6.03 -14.48 33.51
CA GLY A 371 -5.18 -14.97 32.41
C GLY A 371 -5.72 -14.67 31.01
N GLY A 372 -6.78 -13.88 30.89
CA GLY A 372 -7.42 -13.51 29.64
C GLY A 372 -6.62 -12.52 28.80
N SER A 373 -7.10 -12.27 27.59
CA SER A 373 -6.57 -11.24 26.69
C SER A 373 -7.15 -9.85 27.02
N ILE A 374 -8.21 -9.79 27.83
CA ILE A 374 -8.92 -8.56 28.20
C ILE A 374 -8.72 -8.29 29.70
N SER A 375 -8.10 -7.15 30.01
CA SER A 375 -7.93 -6.65 31.38
C SER A 375 -9.27 -6.27 31.99
N THR A 376 -9.33 -6.34 33.32
CA THR A 376 -10.50 -5.88 34.08
C THR A 376 -10.83 -4.41 33.77
N LEU A 377 -9.80 -3.57 33.61
CA LEU A 377 -9.97 -2.16 33.23
C LEU A 377 -10.66 -2.01 31.86
N LEU A 378 -10.15 -2.67 30.82
CA LEU A 378 -10.75 -2.60 29.49
C LEU A 378 -12.17 -3.18 29.47
N LEU A 379 -12.42 -4.26 30.20
CA LEU A 379 -13.75 -4.87 30.29
C LEU A 379 -14.78 -3.91 30.90
N ASN A 380 -14.43 -3.23 31.99
CA ASN A 380 -15.30 -2.24 32.61
C ASN A 380 -15.58 -1.08 31.64
N GLU A 381 -14.55 -0.56 30.97
CA GLU A 381 -14.72 0.50 29.99
C GLU A 381 -15.60 0.10 28.80
N LEU A 382 -15.51 -1.16 28.37
CA LEU A 382 -16.38 -1.71 27.33
C LEU A 382 -17.84 -1.75 27.80
N ARG A 383 -18.11 -2.21 29.02
CA ARG A 383 -19.47 -2.26 29.60
C ARG A 383 -20.09 -0.86 29.65
N ASP A 384 -19.38 0.11 30.21
CA ASP A 384 -19.84 1.50 30.28
C ASP A 384 -20.12 2.08 28.89
N ASN A 385 -19.32 1.73 27.88
CA ASN A 385 -19.54 2.19 26.51
C ASN A 385 -20.81 1.60 25.90
N ILE A 386 -21.05 0.31 26.12
CA ILE A 386 -22.22 -0.40 25.63
C ILE A 386 -23.49 0.16 26.29
N GLU A 387 -23.46 0.41 27.61
CA GLU A 387 -24.57 1.03 28.35
C GLU A 387 -24.93 2.41 27.80
N ARG A 388 -23.93 3.19 27.35
CA ARG A 388 -24.15 4.49 26.70
C ARG A 388 -24.58 4.41 25.22
N GLY A 389 -24.70 3.22 24.65
CA GLY A 389 -25.00 3.02 23.23
C GLY A 389 -23.88 3.52 22.29
N GLU A 390 -22.65 3.54 22.81
CA GLU A 390 -21.45 3.98 22.10
C GLU A 390 -20.67 2.78 21.54
N GLN A 391 -19.80 3.06 20.56
CA GLN A 391 -19.04 2.02 19.87
C GLN A 391 -17.58 2.03 20.31
N SER A 392 -16.98 0.84 20.26
CA SER A 392 -15.62 0.57 20.71
C SER A 392 -14.82 -0.09 19.59
N ILE A 393 -13.56 0.30 19.43
CA ILE A 393 -12.61 -0.37 18.53
C ILE A 393 -11.58 -1.11 19.37
N LEU A 394 -11.42 -2.41 19.13
CA LEU A 394 -10.39 -3.23 19.73
C LEU A 394 -9.33 -3.56 18.69
N PHE A 395 -8.09 -3.18 18.99
CA PHE A 395 -6.95 -3.37 18.13
C PHE A 395 -6.03 -4.47 18.67
N LEU A 396 -5.77 -5.46 17.84
CA LEU A 396 -4.80 -6.50 18.09
C LEU A 396 -3.72 -6.48 17.01
N ASN A 397 -2.48 -6.28 17.43
CA ASN A 397 -1.37 -6.19 16.50
C ASN A 397 -0.85 -7.57 16.08
N ARG A 398 -1.57 -8.24 15.18
CA ARG A 398 -1.35 -9.65 14.83
C ARG A 398 -0.28 -9.91 13.76
N ARG A 399 0.60 -8.97 13.39
CA ARG A 399 1.60 -9.29 12.34
C ARG A 399 2.56 -10.39 12.82
N GLY A 400 2.40 -11.59 12.26
CA GLY A 400 3.24 -12.75 12.52
C GLY A 400 2.72 -13.73 13.59
N ALA A 401 1.66 -13.40 14.35
CA ALA A 401 1.05 -14.33 15.30
C ALA A 401 0.08 -15.29 14.58
N SER A 402 0.68 -16.25 13.90
CA SER A 402 -0.02 -17.44 13.42
C SER A 402 -0.48 -18.27 14.62
N THR A 403 -1.73 -18.72 14.61
CA THR A 403 -2.19 -19.71 15.59
C THR A 403 -1.33 -20.95 15.39
N LEU A 404 -0.40 -21.20 16.30
CA LEU A 404 0.46 -22.38 16.25
C LEU A 404 -0.17 -23.46 17.14
N ILE A 405 -0.03 -24.71 16.73
CA ILE A 405 -0.43 -25.83 17.56
C ILE A 405 0.81 -26.34 18.29
N ALA A 406 0.73 -26.40 19.62
CA ALA A 406 1.75 -26.98 20.47
C ALA A 406 1.14 -28.03 21.41
N CYS A 407 1.91 -29.06 21.75
CA CYS A 407 1.52 -30.00 22.80
C CYS A 407 1.63 -29.32 24.17
N GLY A 408 0.57 -29.40 24.98
CA GLY A 408 0.59 -28.86 26.34
C GLY A 408 1.42 -29.67 27.34
N GLU A 409 1.86 -30.88 26.97
CA GLU A 409 2.61 -31.81 27.83
C GLU A 409 4.10 -31.86 27.44
N CYS A 410 4.43 -32.22 26.20
CA CYS A 410 5.82 -32.34 25.75
C CYS A 410 6.37 -31.11 25.00
N GLY A 411 5.53 -30.12 24.69
CA GLY A 411 5.94 -28.91 23.97
C GLY A 411 6.18 -29.09 22.47
N TYR A 412 5.88 -30.28 21.89
CA TYR A 412 5.98 -30.52 20.45
C TYR A 412 5.22 -29.46 19.65
N THR A 413 5.84 -28.89 18.61
CA THR A 413 5.21 -27.95 17.69
C THR A 413 5.30 -28.45 16.26
N PHE A 414 4.26 -28.21 15.47
CA PHE A 414 4.25 -28.58 14.06
C PHE A 414 5.14 -27.61 13.27
N THR A 415 6.11 -28.14 12.54
CA THR A 415 7.04 -27.37 11.71
C THR A 415 6.89 -27.73 10.24
N CYS A 416 7.20 -26.78 9.36
CA CYS A 416 7.14 -27.02 7.94
C CYS A 416 8.33 -27.89 7.50
N PRO A 417 8.14 -28.99 6.75
CA PRO A 417 9.25 -29.81 6.29
C PRO A 417 10.15 -29.08 5.27
N ARG A 418 9.62 -28.03 4.63
CA ARG A 418 10.32 -27.25 3.59
C ARG A 418 10.87 -25.92 4.10
N CYS A 419 10.43 -25.44 5.25
CA CYS A 419 10.77 -24.11 5.77
C CYS A 419 11.13 -24.22 7.25
N SER A 420 12.08 -23.43 7.74
CA SER A 420 12.47 -23.41 9.16
C SER A 420 11.48 -22.59 10.00
N VAL A 421 10.17 -22.83 9.83
CA VAL A 421 9.09 -22.13 10.53
C VAL A 421 8.06 -23.12 11.03
N SER A 422 7.38 -22.75 12.12
CA SER A 422 6.16 -23.42 12.55
C SER A 422 5.03 -23.22 11.53
N VAL A 423 4.20 -24.24 11.33
CA VAL A 423 3.02 -24.13 10.46
C VAL A 423 1.86 -23.46 11.19
N THR A 424 1.07 -22.69 10.45
CA THR A 424 -0.08 -21.93 10.95
C THR A 424 -1.34 -22.78 10.88
N TYR A 425 -2.11 -22.84 11.97
CA TYR A 425 -3.43 -23.45 11.98
C TYR A 425 -4.49 -22.51 11.41
N HIS A 426 -5.25 -23.02 10.45
CA HIS A 426 -6.40 -22.39 9.83
C HIS A 426 -7.69 -23.10 10.28
N SER A 427 -8.50 -22.42 11.08
CA SER A 427 -9.72 -22.99 11.68
C SER A 427 -10.80 -23.28 10.64
N ALA A 428 -10.95 -22.42 9.62
CA ALA A 428 -11.98 -22.53 8.58
C ALA A 428 -11.96 -23.87 7.82
N ASN A 429 -10.79 -24.48 7.65
CA ASN A 429 -10.63 -25.77 6.96
C ASN A 429 -9.99 -26.85 7.84
N ARG A 430 -9.73 -26.58 9.13
CA ARG A 430 -8.99 -27.43 10.07
C ARG A 430 -7.65 -27.94 9.53
N ARG A 431 -6.86 -27.06 8.90
CA ARG A 431 -5.55 -27.43 8.31
C ARG A 431 -4.40 -26.65 8.93
N LEU A 432 -3.24 -27.29 8.93
CA LEU A 432 -1.95 -26.64 9.16
C LEU A 432 -1.39 -26.20 7.81
N MET A 433 -0.95 -24.95 7.70
CA MET A 433 -0.47 -24.36 6.45
C MET A 433 0.80 -23.52 6.67
N CYS A 434 1.78 -23.67 5.79
CA CYS A 434 2.93 -22.79 5.72
C CYS A 434 2.66 -21.65 4.72
N HIS A 435 2.63 -20.41 5.20
CA HIS A 435 2.43 -19.24 4.32
C HIS A 435 3.61 -18.92 3.39
N TYR A 436 4.79 -19.49 3.67
CA TYR A 436 5.98 -19.26 2.84
C TYR A 436 6.05 -20.16 1.61
N CYS A 437 5.62 -21.42 1.72
CA CYS A 437 5.77 -22.40 0.62
C CYS A 437 4.46 -23.10 0.22
N GLY A 438 3.35 -22.81 0.91
CA GLY A 438 2.06 -23.43 0.65
C GLY A 438 1.94 -24.89 1.11
N TYR A 439 2.92 -25.43 1.87
CA TYR A 439 2.78 -26.75 2.50
C TYR A 439 1.49 -26.78 3.33
N SER A 440 0.72 -27.85 3.21
CA SER A 440 -0.52 -28.00 3.95
C SER A 440 -0.80 -29.44 4.34
N GLU A 441 -1.19 -29.65 5.59
CA GLU A 441 -1.63 -30.95 6.12
C GLU A 441 -2.89 -30.79 7.00
N PRO A 442 -3.72 -31.83 7.18
CA PRO A 442 -4.81 -31.80 8.14
C PRO A 442 -4.28 -31.62 9.58
N ALA A 443 -4.97 -30.83 10.41
CA ALA A 443 -4.66 -30.78 11.83
C ALA A 443 -5.03 -32.10 12.51
N ARG A 444 -4.16 -32.58 13.42
CA ARG A 444 -4.41 -33.78 14.23
C ARG A 444 -5.07 -33.41 15.55
N ASP A 445 -5.81 -34.35 16.14
CA ASP A 445 -6.46 -34.14 17.45
C ASP A 445 -5.53 -34.44 18.64
N SER A 446 -4.49 -35.25 18.44
CA SER A 446 -3.49 -35.63 19.46
C SER A 446 -2.05 -35.39 19.00
N CYS A 447 -1.15 -35.21 19.97
CA CYS A 447 0.27 -35.01 19.72
C CYS A 447 0.88 -36.25 19.02
N PRO A 448 1.58 -36.08 17.89
CA PRO A 448 2.22 -37.21 17.20
C PRO A 448 3.41 -37.79 17.96
N ASP A 449 3.96 -37.04 18.92
CA ASP A 449 5.16 -37.40 19.68
C ASP A 449 4.82 -38.13 21.00
N CYS A 450 3.93 -37.55 21.82
CA CYS A 450 3.57 -38.11 23.13
C CYS A 450 2.10 -38.54 23.29
N GLY A 451 1.25 -38.34 22.28
CA GLY A 451 -0.20 -38.61 22.37
C GLY A 451 -1.02 -37.58 23.17
N GLY A 452 -0.36 -36.65 23.87
CA GLY A 452 -0.97 -35.63 24.71
C GLY A 452 -1.86 -34.61 23.98
N LYS A 453 -2.63 -33.83 24.75
CA LYS A 453 -3.59 -32.86 24.19
C LYS A 453 -2.90 -31.67 23.53
N LEU A 454 -3.30 -31.38 22.30
CA LEU A 454 -2.80 -30.23 21.54
C LEU A 454 -3.53 -28.95 21.98
N LYS A 455 -2.75 -27.89 22.19
CA LYS A 455 -3.23 -26.53 22.50
C LYS A 455 -2.97 -25.61 21.33
N TYR A 456 -3.96 -24.80 21.01
CA TYR A 456 -3.86 -23.73 20.03
C TYR A 456 -3.28 -22.50 20.73
N ILE A 457 -2.02 -22.21 20.44
CA ILE A 457 -1.30 -21.08 21.00
C ILE A 457 -1.35 -19.94 19.98
N GLY A 458 -2.00 -18.86 20.37
CA GLY A 458 -2.12 -17.66 19.56
C GLY A 458 -3.20 -16.77 20.14
N THR A 459 -2.86 -15.53 20.43
CA THR A 459 -3.84 -14.46 20.65
C THR A 459 -4.24 -13.96 19.27
N GLY A 460 -5.13 -14.69 18.62
CA GLY A 460 -5.80 -14.23 17.40
C GLY A 460 -7.00 -13.36 17.75
N THR A 461 -7.42 -12.53 16.81
CA THR A 461 -8.72 -11.82 16.84
C THR A 461 -9.88 -12.80 17.08
N GLN A 462 -9.81 -14.04 16.59
CA GLN A 462 -10.80 -15.08 16.89
C GLN A 462 -10.87 -15.44 18.39
N LYS A 463 -9.72 -15.65 19.05
CA LYS A 463 -9.70 -15.98 20.49
C LYS A 463 -10.29 -14.84 21.32
N VAL A 464 -9.97 -13.61 20.93
CA VAL A 464 -10.52 -12.42 21.59
C VAL A 464 -12.03 -12.30 21.33
N GLU A 465 -12.51 -12.63 20.13
CA GLU A 465 -13.95 -12.68 19.82
C GLU A 465 -14.68 -13.72 20.70
N GLU A 466 -14.14 -14.93 20.83
CA GLU A 466 -14.68 -15.97 21.73
C GLU A 466 -14.66 -15.53 23.21
N GLU A 467 -13.59 -14.86 23.65
CA GLU A 467 -13.47 -14.31 24.99
C GLU A 467 -14.47 -13.17 25.24
N LEU A 468 -14.70 -12.30 24.25
CA LEU A 468 -15.70 -11.23 24.31
C LEU A 468 -17.12 -11.81 24.42
N GLU A 469 -17.45 -12.84 23.64
CA GLU A 469 -18.77 -13.50 23.72
C GLU A 469 -19.00 -14.12 25.11
N ALA A 470 -17.96 -14.69 25.71
CA ALA A 470 -18.05 -15.25 27.07
C ALA A 470 -18.18 -14.15 28.15
N LEU A 471 -17.48 -13.03 28.02
CA LEU A 471 -17.47 -11.94 29.00
C LEU A 471 -18.66 -10.96 28.86
N LEU A 472 -19.20 -10.84 27.65
CA LEU A 472 -20.27 -9.93 27.26
C LEU A 472 -21.31 -10.66 26.36
N PRO A 473 -22.07 -11.63 26.91
CA PRO A 473 -22.98 -12.44 26.12
C PRO A 473 -24.05 -11.61 25.39
N GLY A 474 -24.25 -11.89 24.10
CA GLY A 474 -25.26 -11.19 23.28
C GLY A 474 -24.85 -9.81 22.78
N VAL A 475 -23.62 -9.35 23.05
CA VAL A 475 -23.10 -8.10 22.50
C VAL A 475 -22.58 -8.33 21.08
N GLY A 476 -23.05 -7.53 20.13
CA GLY A 476 -22.59 -7.62 18.75
C GLY A 476 -21.11 -7.26 18.58
N VAL A 477 -20.33 -8.21 18.08
CA VAL A 477 -18.92 -8.02 17.69
C VAL A 477 -18.78 -8.20 16.18
N ILE A 478 -18.07 -7.29 15.51
CA ILE A 478 -17.58 -7.48 14.14
C ILE A 478 -16.07 -7.74 14.22
N ARG A 479 -15.63 -8.92 13.78
CA ARG A 479 -14.22 -9.22 13.55
C ARG A 479 -13.79 -8.82 12.14
N MET A 480 -12.67 -8.12 12.05
CA MET A 480 -12.10 -7.62 10.80
C MET A 480 -10.59 -7.87 10.73
N ASP A 481 -10.22 -8.95 10.04
CA ASP A 481 -8.85 -9.35 9.78
C ASP A 481 -8.70 -9.98 8.38
N THR A 482 -7.48 -10.34 8.01
CA THR A 482 -7.18 -10.93 6.70
C THR A 482 -7.95 -12.22 6.42
N ASP A 483 -8.31 -12.97 7.47
CA ASP A 483 -9.01 -14.26 7.34
C ASP A 483 -10.52 -14.08 7.17
N THR A 484 -11.09 -12.94 7.58
CA THR A 484 -12.53 -12.63 7.44
C THR A 484 -12.90 -11.90 6.16
N VAL A 485 -11.94 -11.21 5.52
CA VAL A 485 -12.16 -10.47 4.28
C VAL A 485 -12.04 -11.41 3.07
N SER A 486 -13.10 -11.53 2.28
CA SER A 486 -13.15 -12.39 1.09
C SER A 486 -13.76 -11.65 -0.11
N LEU A 487 -13.76 -12.28 -1.30
CA LEU A 487 -14.40 -11.73 -2.50
C LEU A 487 -15.91 -11.49 -2.33
N SER A 488 -16.57 -12.23 -1.44
CA SER A 488 -18.02 -12.15 -1.19
C SER A 488 -18.39 -11.44 0.11
N ASN A 489 -17.40 -11.08 0.94
CA ASN A 489 -17.60 -10.38 2.20
C ASN A 489 -16.47 -9.37 2.31
N THR A 490 -16.68 -8.22 1.70
CA THR A 490 -15.64 -7.21 1.54
C THR A 490 -15.42 -6.46 2.85
N HIS A 491 -14.23 -5.91 3.02
CA HIS A 491 -13.94 -5.00 4.13
C HIS A 491 -14.98 -3.87 4.26
N GLU A 492 -15.48 -3.36 3.13
CA GLU A 492 -16.47 -2.28 3.08
C GLU A 492 -17.80 -2.67 3.73
N GLU A 493 -18.32 -3.87 3.46
CA GLU A 493 -19.58 -4.33 4.04
C GLU A 493 -19.51 -4.39 5.57
N HIS A 494 -18.37 -4.81 6.13
CA HIS A 494 -18.16 -4.82 7.57
C HIS A 494 -18.16 -3.40 8.17
N LEU A 495 -17.52 -2.44 7.51
CA LEU A 495 -17.48 -1.04 7.96
C LEU A 495 -18.84 -0.35 7.85
N THR A 496 -19.54 -0.56 6.73
CA THR A 496 -20.89 -0.05 6.51
C THR A 496 -21.84 -0.63 7.55
N ARG A 497 -21.75 -1.94 7.82
CA ARG A 497 -22.51 -2.60 8.88
C ARG A 497 -22.17 -2.03 10.27
N PHE A 498 -20.90 -1.82 10.59
CA PHE A 498 -20.49 -1.22 11.86
C PHE A 498 -21.08 0.19 12.02
N ARG A 499 -21.06 1.01 10.97
CA ARG A 499 -21.60 2.37 10.96
C ARG A 499 -23.13 2.41 11.03
N GLU A 500 -23.81 1.73 10.11
CA GLU A 500 -25.27 1.81 9.93
C GLU A 500 -26.03 1.00 10.98
N LYS A 501 -25.55 -0.21 11.31
CA LYS A 501 -26.18 -1.07 12.32
C LYS A 501 -25.69 -0.77 13.74
N LYS A 502 -24.83 0.24 13.92
CA LYS A 502 -24.27 0.69 15.20
C LYS A 502 -23.78 -0.47 16.08
N VAL A 503 -23.06 -1.41 15.47
CA VAL A 503 -22.57 -2.59 16.20
C VAL A 503 -21.60 -2.16 17.31
N PRO A 504 -21.74 -2.63 18.56
CA PRO A 504 -20.98 -2.08 19.68
C PRO A 504 -19.46 -2.23 19.58
N ILE A 505 -18.95 -3.35 19.06
CA ILE A 505 -17.51 -3.64 19.07
C ILE A 505 -17.02 -3.98 17.66
N LEU A 506 -15.97 -3.29 17.22
CA LEU A 506 -15.16 -3.65 16.05
C LEU A 506 -13.81 -4.15 16.51
N LEU A 507 -13.55 -5.44 16.33
CA LEU A 507 -12.27 -6.08 16.66
C LEU A 507 -11.46 -6.28 15.39
N GLY A 508 -10.24 -5.77 15.33
CA GLY A 508 -9.40 -5.99 14.16
C GLY A 508 -7.93 -5.70 14.34
N THR A 509 -7.21 -5.82 13.23
CA THR A 509 -5.76 -5.60 13.16
C THR A 509 -5.45 -4.23 12.55
N GLN A 510 -4.38 -4.08 11.77
CA GLN A 510 -3.96 -2.78 11.22
C GLN A 510 -5.02 -2.06 10.37
N MET A 511 -6.03 -2.77 9.89
CA MET A 511 -7.11 -2.19 9.08
C MET A 511 -8.07 -1.32 9.90
N VAL A 512 -8.28 -1.59 11.20
CA VAL A 512 -9.15 -0.74 12.05
C VAL A 512 -8.49 0.59 12.44
N ALA A 513 -7.17 0.71 12.24
CA ALA A 513 -6.38 1.85 12.69
C ALA A 513 -6.36 3.02 11.68
N LYS A 514 -6.73 2.79 10.41
CA LYS A 514 -6.38 3.69 9.29
C LYS A 514 -7.59 4.14 8.50
N GLY A 515 -7.57 5.39 8.02
CA GLY A 515 -8.45 5.87 6.94
C GLY A 515 -9.96 5.89 7.23
N LEU A 516 -10.38 5.59 8.46
CA LEU A 516 -11.78 5.48 8.85
C LEU A 516 -12.13 6.50 9.94
N ASP A 517 -13.26 7.17 9.76
CA ASP A 517 -13.84 8.08 10.75
C ASP A 517 -15.22 7.54 11.16
N PHE A 518 -15.41 7.39 12.48
CA PHE A 518 -16.64 6.89 13.09
C PHE A 518 -17.04 7.81 14.23
N GLU A 519 -18.09 8.59 14.03
CA GLU A 519 -18.51 9.61 14.98
C GLU A 519 -18.91 9.06 16.35
N ASN A 520 -19.46 7.83 16.39
CA ASN A 520 -19.91 7.18 17.63
C ASN A 520 -18.84 6.30 18.30
N VAL A 521 -17.59 6.33 17.83
CA VAL A 521 -16.48 5.61 18.47
C VAL A 521 -15.86 6.47 19.58
N THR A 522 -16.10 6.06 20.83
CA THR A 522 -15.65 6.77 22.03
C THR A 522 -14.64 5.96 22.85
N LEU A 523 -14.46 4.67 22.58
CA LEU A 523 -13.46 3.83 23.25
C LEU A 523 -12.57 3.11 22.25
N VAL A 524 -11.27 3.09 22.53
CA VAL A 524 -10.28 2.30 21.81
C VAL A 524 -9.50 1.42 22.79
N GLY A 525 -9.43 0.12 22.53
CA GLY A 525 -8.63 -0.83 23.32
C GLY A 525 -7.47 -1.39 22.51
N VAL A 526 -6.23 -1.14 22.92
CA VAL A 526 -5.04 -1.82 22.38
C VAL A 526 -4.79 -3.06 23.21
N LEU A 527 -5.08 -4.23 22.65
CA LEU A 527 -5.10 -5.49 23.39
C LEU A 527 -3.72 -6.01 23.75
N SER A 528 -2.71 -5.72 22.92
CA SER A 528 -1.33 -6.10 23.17
C SER A 528 -0.37 -5.10 22.51
N ALA A 529 0.23 -4.22 23.31
CA ALA A 529 1.23 -3.26 22.84
C ALA A 529 2.64 -3.88 22.69
N ASP A 530 2.92 -4.98 23.40
CA ASP A 530 4.28 -5.54 23.50
C ASP A 530 4.78 -6.25 22.24
N GLN A 531 3.87 -6.81 21.43
CA GLN A 531 4.25 -7.75 20.36
C GLN A 531 5.25 -7.16 19.35
N MET A 532 5.16 -5.87 19.03
CA MET A 532 6.07 -5.23 18.09
C MET A 532 7.35 -4.70 18.72
N LEU A 533 7.38 -4.45 20.03
CA LEU A 533 8.54 -3.87 20.70
C LEU A 533 9.77 -4.79 20.65
N TYR A 534 9.54 -6.11 20.67
CA TYR A 534 10.59 -7.10 20.82
C TYR A 534 10.93 -7.84 19.52
N ILE A 535 10.44 -7.35 18.38
CA ILE A 535 10.86 -7.86 17.07
C ILE A 535 12.30 -7.43 16.82
N SER A 536 13.11 -8.33 16.25
CA SER A 536 14.50 -8.08 15.88
C SER A 536 14.64 -7.19 14.63
N ASP A 537 14.08 -5.99 14.70
CA ASP A 537 14.08 -4.95 13.67
C ASP A 537 14.34 -3.60 14.34
N TYR A 538 15.25 -2.80 13.81
CA TYR A 538 15.56 -1.48 14.38
C TYR A 538 14.40 -0.50 14.28
N ARG A 539 13.37 -0.77 13.45
CA ARG A 539 12.14 0.03 13.36
C ARG A 539 11.05 -0.41 14.33
N ALA A 540 11.30 -1.40 15.19
CA ALA A 540 10.33 -1.93 16.15
C ALA A 540 9.67 -0.84 17.01
N HIS A 541 10.49 0.07 17.58
CA HIS A 541 10.00 1.17 18.41
C HIS A 541 9.15 2.17 17.62
N GLU A 542 9.63 2.59 16.45
CA GLU A 542 8.91 3.50 15.54
C GLU A 542 7.55 2.95 15.12
N ARG A 543 7.50 1.68 14.70
CA ARG A 543 6.25 1.02 14.30
C ARG A 543 5.30 0.88 15.48
N THR A 544 5.81 0.57 16.67
CA THR A 544 4.99 0.47 17.89
C THR A 544 4.37 1.81 18.23
N PHE A 545 5.19 2.87 18.26
CA PHE A 545 4.74 4.23 18.51
C PHE A 545 3.65 4.64 17.51
N SER A 546 3.93 4.52 16.21
CA SER A 546 3.01 4.95 15.16
C SER A 546 1.67 4.22 15.22
N LEU A 547 1.68 2.89 15.38
CA LEU A 547 0.44 2.10 15.44
C LEU A 547 -0.42 2.45 16.66
N ILE A 548 0.19 2.56 17.85
CA ILE A 548 -0.55 2.93 19.07
C ILE A 548 -1.15 4.34 18.92
N THR A 549 -0.35 5.32 18.49
CA THR A 549 -0.81 6.70 18.33
C THR A 549 -1.92 6.82 17.27
N GLN A 550 -1.81 6.14 16.13
CA GLN A 550 -2.85 6.13 15.09
C GLN A 550 -4.17 5.55 15.61
N VAL A 551 -4.10 4.44 16.35
CA VAL A 551 -5.25 3.73 16.93
C VAL A 551 -5.92 4.58 18.02
N VAL A 552 -5.14 5.11 18.97
CA VAL A 552 -5.64 6.03 20.02
C VAL A 552 -6.28 7.27 19.39
N GLY A 553 -5.71 7.79 18.31
CA GLY A 553 -6.26 8.91 17.54
C GLY A 553 -7.57 8.64 16.79
N ARG A 554 -8.14 7.43 16.89
CA ARG A 554 -9.46 7.10 16.31
C ARG A 554 -10.63 7.45 17.22
N SER A 555 -10.48 7.47 18.55
CA SER A 555 -11.58 7.80 19.45
C SER A 555 -11.79 9.31 19.58
N GLY A 556 -13.06 9.70 19.80
CA GLY A 556 -13.42 11.09 20.11
C GLY A 556 -13.34 12.06 18.93
N ARG A 557 -13.60 11.57 17.71
CA ARG A 557 -13.67 12.40 16.49
C ARG A 557 -15.04 13.07 16.32
N GLY A 558 -16.11 12.37 16.73
CA GLY A 558 -17.46 12.94 16.85
C GLY A 558 -17.61 13.85 18.06
N MET A 559 -18.83 14.32 18.32
CA MET A 559 -19.14 15.30 19.38
C MET A 559 -18.77 14.85 20.80
N LYS A 560 -18.66 13.53 21.02
CA LYS A 560 -18.42 12.93 22.33
C LYS A 560 -16.92 12.79 22.62
N PRO A 561 -16.45 13.02 23.86
CA PRO A 561 -15.07 12.78 24.24
C PRO A 561 -14.75 11.29 24.11
N GLY A 562 -13.58 10.99 23.54
CA GLY A 562 -13.07 9.63 23.44
C GLY A 562 -12.12 9.30 24.58
N ARG A 563 -11.83 8.01 24.78
CA ARG A 563 -10.76 7.51 25.65
C ARG A 563 -10.11 6.29 25.05
N ALA A 564 -8.96 5.90 25.58
CA ALA A 564 -8.27 4.68 25.16
C ALA A 564 -7.69 3.90 26.33
N VAL A 565 -7.64 2.58 26.19
CA VAL A 565 -6.98 1.67 27.13
C VAL A 565 -5.89 0.90 26.38
N ILE A 566 -4.65 1.00 26.86
CA ILE A 566 -3.51 0.24 26.34
C ILE A 566 -3.15 -0.86 27.32
N GLN A 567 -3.22 -2.10 26.87
CA GLN A 567 -2.85 -3.27 27.66
C GLN A 567 -1.41 -3.69 27.32
N THR A 568 -0.59 -3.85 28.35
CA THR A 568 0.81 -4.23 28.19
C THR A 568 1.37 -4.98 29.39
N PHE A 569 2.35 -5.86 29.16
CA PHE A 569 3.16 -6.47 30.21
C PHE A 569 4.34 -5.57 30.65
N THR A 570 4.60 -4.49 29.91
CA THR A 570 5.69 -3.54 30.16
C THR A 570 5.20 -2.10 30.26
N PRO A 571 4.35 -1.77 31.26
CA PRO A 571 3.78 -0.41 31.41
C PRO A 571 4.83 0.69 31.66
N GLU A 572 6.03 0.29 32.08
CA GLU A 572 7.18 1.17 32.28
C GLU A 572 7.95 1.47 30.98
N ASN A 573 7.63 0.79 29.88
CA ASN A 573 8.29 1.00 28.60
C ASN A 573 8.00 2.41 28.08
N GLU A 574 9.08 3.14 27.80
CA GLU A 574 9.01 4.55 27.41
C GLU A 574 8.35 4.78 26.04
N VAL A 575 8.50 3.86 25.08
CA VAL A 575 7.82 3.97 23.78
C VAL A 575 6.30 3.92 23.96
N ILE A 576 5.82 3.04 24.85
CA ILE A 576 4.39 2.93 25.17
C ILE A 576 3.88 4.21 25.85
N ARG A 577 4.64 4.75 26.81
CA ARG A 577 4.28 5.98 27.53
C ARG A 577 4.23 7.20 26.60
N LEU A 578 5.22 7.34 25.73
CA LEU A 578 5.26 8.41 24.74
C LEU A 578 4.13 8.27 23.73
N ALA A 579 3.83 7.06 23.27
CA ALA A 579 2.70 6.81 22.36
C ALA A 579 1.35 7.11 23.02
N ALA A 580 1.18 6.77 24.30
CA ALA A 580 -0.01 7.10 25.10
C ALA A 580 -0.20 8.62 25.25
N ARG A 581 0.88 9.37 25.45
CA ARG A 581 0.88 10.84 25.49
C ARG A 581 0.83 11.48 24.09
N GLN A 582 1.02 10.69 23.04
CA GLN A 582 1.19 11.12 21.65
C GLN A 582 2.34 12.13 21.48
N ASP A 583 3.39 11.98 22.28
CA ASP A 583 4.57 12.85 22.28
C ASP A 583 5.62 12.33 21.29
N TYR A 584 5.43 12.68 20.02
CA TYR A 584 6.32 12.27 18.94
C TYR A 584 7.68 12.98 19.01
N ASP A 585 7.73 14.25 19.41
CA ASP A 585 8.98 15.01 19.42
C ASP A 585 9.97 14.40 20.43
N SER A 586 9.51 14.07 21.64
CA SER A 586 10.33 13.35 22.64
C SER A 586 10.71 11.93 22.17
N PHE A 587 9.78 11.23 21.51
CA PHE A 587 10.07 9.92 20.90
C PHE A 587 11.20 10.02 19.86
N TYR A 588 11.11 10.99 18.94
CA TYR A 588 12.07 11.18 17.87
C TYR A 588 13.48 11.49 18.40
N ILE A 589 13.60 12.42 19.36
CA ILE A 589 14.89 12.80 19.96
C ILE A 589 15.60 11.59 20.53
N ARG A 590 14.88 10.72 21.23
CA ARG A 590 15.45 9.50 21.82
C ARG A 590 15.78 8.45 20.77
N GLU A 591 14.85 8.20 19.85
CA GLU A 591 14.99 7.16 18.84
C GLU A 591 16.17 7.47 17.90
N ILE A 592 16.35 8.72 17.47
CA ILE A 592 17.46 9.08 16.57
C ILE A 592 18.83 8.90 17.24
N GLU A 593 18.93 9.13 18.55
CA GLU A 593 20.16 8.86 19.33
C GLU A 593 20.47 7.37 19.40
N LEU A 594 19.46 6.53 19.68
CA LEU A 594 19.62 5.08 19.67
C LEU A 594 20.06 4.57 18.30
N ARG A 595 19.47 5.09 17.21
CA ARG A 595 19.86 4.71 15.84
C ARG A 595 21.27 5.17 15.48
N ARG A 596 21.71 6.33 15.98
CA ARG A 596 23.09 6.80 15.82
C ARG A 596 24.08 5.84 16.49
N LEU A 597 23.80 5.41 17.72
CA LEU A 597 24.65 4.48 18.46
C LEU A 597 24.67 3.07 17.83
N ALA A 598 23.52 2.63 17.30
CA ALA A 598 23.39 1.32 16.66
C ALA A 598 23.96 1.26 15.23
N GLY A 599 24.25 2.40 14.59
CA GLY A 599 24.65 2.43 13.19
C GLY A 599 23.49 2.17 12.22
N SER A 600 22.29 2.68 12.53
CA SER A 600 21.06 2.39 11.78
C SER A 600 20.51 3.60 11.00
N PRO A 601 19.67 3.38 9.98
CA PRO A 601 18.99 4.45 9.23
C PRO A 601 18.10 5.33 10.10
N PRO A 602 18.09 6.67 9.91
CA PRO A 602 18.66 7.42 8.78
C PRO A 602 20.10 7.94 8.94
N VAL A 603 20.76 7.69 10.09
CA VAL A 603 22.10 8.25 10.34
C VAL A 603 23.16 7.53 9.51
N PHE A 604 22.98 6.23 9.33
CA PHE A 604 23.75 5.37 8.43
C PHE A 604 22.77 4.58 7.57
N ASP A 605 23.17 4.19 6.37
CA ASP A 605 22.41 3.33 5.48
C ASP A 605 22.80 1.86 5.69
N LEU A 606 21.86 0.95 5.39
CA LEU A 606 22.08 -0.49 5.52
C LEU A 606 21.87 -1.18 4.17
N ILE A 607 22.89 -1.87 3.67
CA ILE A 607 22.77 -2.69 2.46
C ILE A 607 22.89 -4.16 2.86
N SER A 608 21.83 -4.94 2.64
CA SER A 608 21.84 -6.39 2.92
C SER A 608 22.10 -7.17 1.64
N LEU A 609 23.06 -8.08 1.66
CA LEU A 609 23.29 -9.07 0.61
C LEU A 609 22.81 -10.42 1.10
N THR A 610 21.77 -10.98 0.48
CA THR A 610 21.19 -12.28 0.85
C THR A 610 21.54 -13.32 -0.19
N ALA A 611 22.21 -14.40 0.23
CA ALA A 611 22.46 -15.60 -0.55
C ALA A 611 21.42 -16.66 -0.24
N SER A 612 20.91 -17.33 -1.29
CA SER A 612 19.91 -18.39 -1.18
C SER A 612 20.23 -19.59 -2.08
N GLY A 613 20.15 -20.81 -1.53
CA GLY A 613 20.50 -22.04 -2.24
C GLY A 613 19.89 -23.29 -1.59
N ALA A 614 19.86 -24.41 -2.31
CA ALA A 614 19.32 -25.67 -1.78
C ALA A 614 20.28 -26.36 -0.78
N ASP A 615 21.59 -26.18 -0.96
CA ASP A 615 22.64 -26.69 -0.07
C ASP A 615 23.12 -25.60 0.90
N GLU A 616 22.92 -25.83 2.21
CA GLU A 616 23.29 -24.89 3.26
C GLU A 616 24.80 -24.63 3.32
N ILE A 617 25.61 -25.67 3.13
CA ILE A 617 27.08 -25.56 3.17
C ILE A 617 27.57 -24.71 1.99
N GLY A 618 27.04 -24.96 0.79
CA GLY A 618 27.30 -24.16 -0.40
C GLY A 618 26.89 -22.70 -0.24
N VAL A 619 25.72 -22.43 0.36
CA VAL A 619 25.27 -21.06 0.65
C VAL A 619 26.22 -20.35 1.62
N MET A 620 26.60 -21.01 2.72
CA MET A 620 27.52 -20.45 3.70
C MET A 620 28.91 -20.18 3.11
N ARG A 621 29.44 -21.10 2.31
CA ARG A 621 30.70 -20.91 1.58
C ARG A 621 30.62 -19.72 0.63
N GLY A 622 29.49 -19.60 -0.10
CA GLY A 622 29.21 -18.44 -0.96
C GLY A 622 29.20 -17.13 -0.19
N CYS A 623 28.54 -17.08 0.97
CA CYS A 623 28.55 -15.91 1.84
C CYS A 623 29.96 -15.56 2.35
N MET A 624 30.78 -16.54 2.74
CA MET A 624 32.16 -16.28 3.16
C MET A 624 33.01 -15.70 2.02
N LYS A 625 32.84 -16.21 0.79
CA LYS A 625 33.50 -15.63 -0.40
C LYS A 625 33.06 -14.18 -0.65
N LEU A 626 31.75 -13.90 -0.59
CA LEU A 626 31.22 -12.53 -0.70
C LEU A 626 31.82 -11.62 0.37
N ARG A 627 31.88 -12.11 1.62
CA ARG A 627 32.45 -11.36 2.75
C ARG A 627 33.91 -10.99 2.48
N ALA A 628 34.74 -11.96 2.10
CA ALA A 628 36.16 -11.72 1.80
C ALA A 628 36.35 -10.72 0.64
N ALA A 629 35.54 -10.82 -0.41
CA ALA A 629 35.58 -9.88 -1.53
C ALA A 629 35.21 -8.46 -1.05
N LEU A 630 34.11 -8.29 -0.32
CA LEU A 630 33.67 -7.00 0.21
C LEU A 630 34.69 -6.39 1.18
N GLU A 631 35.29 -7.17 2.09
CA GLU A 631 36.33 -6.69 3.00
C GLU A 631 37.56 -6.17 2.25
N ASN A 632 37.94 -6.79 1.13
CA ASN A 632 39.04 -6.32 0.31
C ASN A 632 38.71 -4.99 -0.38
N TYR A 633 37.53 -4.85 -0.98
CA TYR A 633 37.14 -3.60 -1.64
C TYR A 633 36.83 -2.46 -0.66
N PHE A 634 36.33 -2.78 0.53
CA PHE A 634 36.05 -1.80 1.58
C PHE A 634 37.29 -1.42 2.41
N ARG A 635 38.44 -2.08 2.18
CA ARG A 635 39.68 -1.71 2.85
C ARG A 635 40.07 -0.28 2.50
N GLY A 636 40.18 0.58 3.51
CA GLY A 636 40.52 2.00 3.34
C GLY A 636 39.32 2.92 3.07
N LEU A 637 38.11 2.38 2.92
CA LEU A 637 36.88 3.17 2.97
C LEU A 637 36.51 3.42 4.44
N GLY A 638 36.63 4.67 4.91
CA GLY A 638 36.13 5.07 6.22
C GLY A 638 34.61 4.90 6.31
N ASP A 639 34.09 4.67 7.52
CA ASP A 639 32.66 4.56 7.82
C ASP A 639 31.89 3.40 7.13
N VAL A 640 32.56 2.26 6.86
CA VAL A 640 31.90 1.03 6.40
C VAL A 640 32.12 -0.11 7.40
N ARG A 641 31.03 -0.74 7.85
CA ARG A 641 31.06 -1.91 8.73
C ARG A 641 30.31 -3.07 8.09
N LEU A 642 30.99 -4.21 7.95
CA LEU A 642 30.42 -5.45 7.43
C LEU A 642 30.08 -6.41 8.57
N LEU A 643 28.84 -6.89 8.60
CA LEU A 643 28.30 -7.82 9.59
C LEU A 643 27.84 -9.12 8.91
N GLY A 644 27.79 -10.21 9.68
CA GLY A 644 27.44 -11.55 9.19
C GLY A 644 28.64 -12.34 8.67
N PRO A 645 28.48 -13.52 8.04
CA PRO A 645 27.20 -14.09 7.63
C PRO A 645 26.33 -14.51 8.81
N ALA A 646 25.05 -14.16 8.74
CA ALA A 646 24.03 -14.58 9.69
C ALA A 646 22.85 -15.20 8.94
N PRO A 647 22.10 -16.15 9.53
CA PRO A 647 20.85 -16.59 8.93
C PRO A 647 19.89 -15.41 8.74
N ALA A 648 19.08 -15.44 7.69
CA ALA A 648 17.94 -14.54 7.58
C ALA A 648 16.91 -14.84 8.68
N ALA A 649 15.98 -13.92 8.97
CA ALA A 649 14.94 -14.12 9.99
C ALA A 649 14.21 -15.49 9.88
N VAL A 650 14.04 -15.97 8.65
CA VAL A 650 13.71 -17.38 8.38
C VAL A 650 14.83 -18.02 7.58
N ALA A 651 15.62 -18.86 8.25
CA ALA A 651 16.82 -19.50 7.72
C ALA A 651 16.57 -20.39 6.49
N LYS A 652 15.40 -21.06 6.40
CA LYS A 652 15.03 -21.91 5.25
C LYS A 652 13.62 -21.60 4.77
N VAL A 653 13.47 -21.32 3.47
CA VAL A 653 12.17 -21.12 2.81
C VAL A 653 12.11 -21.97 1.55
N ASN A 654 11.07 -22.80 1.44
CA ASN A 654 10.79 -23.65 0.29
C ASN A 654 12.02 -24.47 -0.17
N ASN A 655 12.63 -25.20 0.77
CA ASN A 655 13.85 -26.00 0.60
C ASN A 655 15.11 -25.20 0.23
N ARG A 656 15.10 -23.88 0.39
CA ARG A 656 16.28 -23.04 0.17
C ARG A 656 16.72 -22.37 1.45
N TYR A 657 17.97 -22.59 1.82
CA TYR A 657 18.64 -21.90 2.90
C TYR A 657 18.93 -20.45 2.50
N ARG A 658 18.89 -19.55 3.47
CA ARG A 658 19.06 -18.10 3.27
C ARG A 658 19.95 -17.52 4.36
N TYR A 659 21.09 -17.01 3.93
CA TYR A 659 22.06 -16.32 4.76
C TYR A 659 22.36 -14.95 4.18
N ARG A 660 22.78 -14.03 5.04
CA ARG A 660 22.99 -12.64 4.64
C ARG A 660 24.23 -12.04 5.26
N LEU A 661 24.75 -11.05 4.55
CA LEU A 661 25.71 -10.07 5.01
C LEU A 661 25.02 -8.71 5.09
N SER A 662 25.38 -7.90 6.08
CA SER A 662 24.83 -6.56 6.24
C SER A 662 25.96 -5.53 6.25
N VAL A 663 25.87 -4.55 5.35
CA VAL A 663 26.83 -3.46 5.21
C VAL A 663 26.20 -2.21 5.81
N CYS A 664 26.67 -1.78 6.98
CA CYS A 664 26.36 -0.49 7.57
C CYS A 664 27.34 0.54 7.00
N CYS A 665 26.84 1.58 6.33
CA CYS A 665 27.68 2.55 5.62
C CYS A 665 26.97 3.89 5.42
N ARG A 666 27.63 4.86 4.79
CA ARG A 666 26.91 5.93 4.07
C ARG A 666 26.74 5.51 2.62
N ASN A 667 25.52 5.53 2.11
CA ASN A 667 25.15 5.05 0.77
C ASN A 667 25.68 5.98 -0.33
N SER A 668 26.97 5.82 -0.63
CA SER A 668 27.67 6.50 -1.73
C SER A 668 27.57 5.68 -3.02
N ARG A 669 27.80 6.36 -4.16
CA ARG A 669 27.86 5.69 -5.47
C ARG A 669 28.95 4.60 -5.48
N GLN A 670 30.12 4.89 -4.91
CA GLN A 670 31.22 3.94 -4.82
C GLN A 670 30.84 2.65 -4.08
N VAL A 671 30.10 2.75 -2.97
CA VAL A 671 29.65 1.56 -2.22
C VAL A 671 28.66 0.75 -3.06
N ARG A 672 27.69 1.40 -3.71
CA ARG A 672 26.73 0.71 -4.57
C ARG A 672 27.39 0.02 -5.76
N ASP A 673 28.30 0.72 -6.45
CA ASP A 673 29.06 0.15 -7.58
C ASP A 673 29.87 -1.07 -7.15
N THR A 674 30.50 -1.00 -5.98
CA THR A 674 31.26 -2.11 -5.40
C THR A 674 30.35 -3.31 -5.10
N VAL A 675 29.22 -3.09 -4.41
CA VAL A 675 28.26 -4.16 -4.10
C VAL A 675 27.71 -4.79 -5.39
N ALA A 676 27.30 -3.96 -6.36
CA ALA A 676 26.79 -4.43 -7.65
C ALA A 676 27.86 -5.20 -8.45
N HIS A 677 29.12 -4.79 -8.38
CA HIS A 677 30.24 -5.51 -9.00
C HIS A 677 30.43 -6.88 -8.35
N VAL A 678 30.53 -6.95 -7.02
CA VAL A 678 30.72 -8.21 -6.29
C VAL A 678 29.57 -9.20 -6.54
N VAL A 679 28.32 -8.72 -6.56
CA VAL A 679 27.16 -9.57 -6.90
C VAL A 679 27.23 -10.11 -8.33
N ARG A 680 27.65 -9.29 -9.30
CA ARG A 680 27.81 -9.72 -10.70
C ARG A 680 28.94 -10.72 -10.89
N GLU A 681 30.07 -10.52 -10.23
CA GLU A 681 31.20 -11.46 -10.29
C GLU A 681 30.85 -12.78 -9.60
N PHE A 682 30.14 -12.72 -8.47
CA PHE A 682 29.63 -13.93 -7.80
C PHE A 682 28.73 -14.76 -8.73
N ALA A 683 27.87 -14.11 -9.52
CA ALA A 683 26.98 -14.80 -10.46
C ALA A 683 27.72 -15.51 -11.61
N LYS A 684 28.97 -15.11 -11.90
CA LYS A 684 29.83 -15.75 -12.92
C LYS A 684 30.67 -16.90 -12.36
N ASP A 685 30.85 -16.97 -11.04
CA ASP A 685 31.68 -17.99 -10.38
C ASP A 685 31.02 -19.38 -10.48
N LYS A 686 31.68 -20.29 -11.21
CA LYS A 686 31.22 -21.67 -11.42
C LYS A 686 31.18 -22.48 -10.13
N GLU A 687 32.03 -22.15 -9.15
CA GLU A 687 32.06 -22.85 -7.85
C GLU A 687 30.84 -22.51 -6.97
N CYS A 688 30.16 -21.40 -7.28
CA CYS A 688 28.97 -20.93 -6.56
C CYS A 688 27.65 -21.32 -7.27
N ARG A 689 27.71 -22.23 -8.24
CA ARG A 689 26.54 -22.68 -9.01
C ARG A 689 25.45 -23.23 -8.09
N GLY A 690 24.23 -22.71 -8.22
CA GLY A 690 23.07 -23.10 -7.40
C GLY A 690 22.77 -22.17 -6.22
N VAL A 691 23.69 -21.25 -5.90
CA VAL A 691 23.47 -20.16 -4.94
C VAL A 691 23.11 -18.88 -5.70
N HIS A 692 21.98 -18.28 -5.34
CA HIS A 692 21.52 -17.01 -5.88
C HIS A 692 21.75 -15.91 -4.84
N VAL A 693 22.29 -14.77 -5.27
CA VAL A 693 22.57 -13.63 -4.39
C VAL A 693 21.81 -12.41 -4.88
N TYR A 694 21.17 -11.68 -3.97
CA TYR A 694 20.58 -10.38 -4.26
C TYR A 694 20.94 -9.38 -3.16
N ALA A 695 20.90 -8.10 -3.49
CA ALA A 695 21.12 -7.01 -2.54
C ALA A 695 19.84 -6.18 -2.36
N ASP A 696 19.66 -5.62 -1.17
CA ASP A 696 18.57 -4.70 -0.82
C ASP A 696 19.12 -3.53 0.01
N ALA A 697 18.72 -2.32 -0.35
CA ALA A 697 19.07 -1.10 0.37
C ALA A 697 17.95 -0.74 1.36
N ASP A 698 18.34 -0.50 2.61
CA ASP A 698 17.51 -0.21 3.76
C ASP A 698 16.31 -1.17 3.88
N PRO A 699 16.56 -2.48 4.00
CA PRO A 699 15.49 -3.47 4.07
C PRO A 699 14.57 -3.20 5.27
N TYR A 700 13.28 -3.46 5.08
CA TYR A 700 12.26 -3.34 6.13
C TYR A 700 12.12 -4.59 6.99
N GLU A 701 12.72 -5.70 6.56
CA GLU A 701 12.88 -6.92 7.33
C GLU A 701 14.37 -7.28 7.37
N LEU A 702 14.89 -7.39 8.58
CA LEU A 702 16.20 -7.97 8.85
C LEU A 702 16.04 -9.46 9.21
#